data_AF-A0A0A2VZ03-F1
#
_entry.id   AF-A0A0A2VZ03-F1
#
_cell.length_a   1.000
_cell.length_b   1.000
_cell.length_c   1.000
_cell.angle_alpha   90.00
_cell.angle_beta   90.00
_cell.angle_gamma   90.00
#
_symmetry.space_group_name_H-M   'P 1'
#
loop_
_entity.id
_entity.type
_entity.pdbx_description
1 polymer ?
#
loop_
_entity_poly.entity_id
_entity_poly.type
_entity_poly.pdbx_seq_one_letter_code
_entity_poly.pdbx_strand_id
1 'polypeptide(L)'
;MSLNLFWFLPTHGDGHYLGSDTGARPVDYGYLQQIAQAADRIGFTGVLIPTGRSCEDAWLVAASMIPVTQRLKFLVALRPSVVSPTLAARQAATLDRLSNGRALFNLVTGGDAEELAAEGVFLDHEERYEASAEFTRIWRRVLEGETVDYDGKHIKVKGAKLLYPPVQQPRPPLYFGGSSDAAQDLAAEQVDLYLTWGEPPHLVKEKIEQVRAKAEAHGRQVRFGIRLHVIVRETNEEAWQAANRLISHLDDITIAKAQAAFARSDSVGQQRMAALHGGKRDKLEISPNLWAGVGLVRGGAGTALVGDGPTVAARINEYADLGIDSFILSGYPHLEEAYRVGELLFPHLDVSIPAIPQPRQVQEKGEVVANDFIPLLLRLAPWALPVAIVLFWQLASSAGWLSTRILPSPEGVVLAFWNLSASGELWQHLAISSWRAVIGFSIGGSLGMILGLISGLSRWGERLLDSSVQMLRNVPHLALIPLVILWFGIDETAKIFLVALGTLFPIYINTWHGIRNIDRGLLEMARSYGLSGFSLFVHVILPGALPSIMVGVRFALGLMWLTLIVAETISANSGIGYLAMNAREFLQTDVVVVAIVLYALLGKLADVSARLLEHVWLRWHPAYQSKEEMLELRIPAGQFVAVVGRSGGGKSTLLRLLAGLETPNHGALFAGNTPLRDSQEDTRLMFQDDRLLPWKTVIDNVGLGLKNNWREAALQALTAVGLENRAAEWPAALSGGQKQRVALARALIHRPRLLLLDEPLGALDALTRIEMQELIVSLWQEHGFTVLLVTHDVSEAVAMADRVLLIEEGKIGLDLTVDLPRPRRLGSVKLAELEAEVLARVMKRGSEEPARAVRTG
;
A
#
# COMPACT_ATOMS: atom_id res chain seq x y z
N MET A 1 -9.24 16.24 29.99
CA MET A 1 -9.76 15.88 28.65
C MET A 1 -8.77 16.50 27.70
N SER A 2 -8.08 15.69 26.88
CA SER A 2 -7.03 16.24 26.04
C SER A 2 -7.60 17.18 24.97
N LEU A 3 -6.95 18.32 24.78
CA LEU A 3 -7.40 19.41 23.92
C LEU A 3 -6.91 19.22 22.49
N ASN A 4 -7.79 19.43 21.52
CA ASN A 4 -7.45 19.42 20.10
C ASN A 4 -7.01 20.82 19.67
N LEU A 5 -5.71 21.03 19.54
CA LEU A 5 -5.16 22.31 19.13
C LEU A 5 -4.99 22.35 17.61
N PHE A 6 -5.65 23.32 16.98
CA PHE A 6 -5.58 23.58 15.55
C PHE A 6 -4.80 24.86 15.29
N TRP A 7 -4.15 24.93 14.14
CA TRP A 7 -3.52 26.14 13.62
C TRP A 7 -4.31 26.71 12.43
N PHE A 8 -3.75 27.70 11.73
CA PHE A 8 -4.40 28.39 10.63
C PHE A 8 -3.43 28.57 9.46
N LEU A 9 -3.88 28.30 8.23
CA LEU A 9 -3.12 28.61 7.02
C LEU A 9 -3.53 29.98 6.46
N PRO A 10 -2.63 30.97 6.39
CA PRO A 10 -2.96 32.35 6.04
C PRO A 10 -3.06 32.57 4.52
N THR A 11 -4.02 31.93 3.85
CA THR A 11 -4.20 32.00 2.38
C THR A 11 -4.65 33.36 1.84
N HIS A 12 -4.81 34.35 2.72
CA HIS A 12 -5.17 35.73 2.40
C HIS A 12 -4.03 36.73 2.67
N GLY A 13 -2.81 36.25 2.94
CA GLY A 13 -1.66 37.07 3.30
C GLY A 13 -1.24 36.90 4.76
N ASP A 14 0.06 37.09 5.01
CA ASP A 14 0.69 37.00 6.32
C ASP A 14 1.74 38.10 6.51
N GLY A 15 2.19 38.33 7.75
CA GLY A 15 3.16 39.38 8.05
C GLY A 15 3.38 39.62 9.53
N HIS A 16 4.17 40.66 9.84
CA HIS A 16 4.50 41.04 11.22
C HIS A 16 3.58 42.12 11.81
N TYR A 17 2.85 42.84 10.96
CA TYR A 17 2.01 43.96 11.33
C TYR A 17 0.64 43.83 10.67
N LEU A 18 -0.43 44.20 11.37
CA LEU A 18 -1.78 44.23 10.83
C LEU A 18 -2.00 45.46 9.95
N GLY A 19 -2.73 45.28 8.85
CA GLY A 19 -3.19 46.36 7.96
C GLY A 19 -2.08 47.17 7.29
N SER A 20 -0.89 46.61 7.12
CA SER A 20 0.26 47.26 6.46
C SER A 20 1.04 46.27 5.60
N ASP A 21 1.54 46.73 4.45
CA ASP A 21 2.46 45.97 3.59
C ASP A 21 3.89 45.94 4.17
N THR A 22 4.17 46.80 5.14
CA THR A 22 5.47 46.82 5.83
C THR A 22 5.61 45.52 6.61
N GLY A 23 6.67 44.76 6.38
CA GLY A 23 6.88 43.46 7.05
C GLY A 23 5.87 42.38 6.64
N ALA A 24 5.11 42.59 5.57
CA ALA A 24 4.30 41.56 4.94
C ALA A 24 5.19 40.46 4.36
N ARG A 25 4.66 39.24 4.34
CA ARG A 25 5.33 38.07 3.79
C ARG A 25 4.49 37.54 2.61
N PRO A 26 5.11 37.33 1.44
CA PRO A 26 4.39 36.73 0.32
C PRO A 26 3.94 35.32 0.71
N VAL A 27 2.67 35.03 0.45
CA VAL A 27 2.08 33.71 0.69
C VAL A 27 2.05 32.99 -0.64
N ASP A 28 2.91 31.98 -0.76
CA ASP A 28 2.93 31.04 -1.88
C ASP A 28 2.80 29.60 -1.35
N TYR A 29 2.77 28.63 -2.26
CA TYR A 29 2.73 27.21 -1.91
C TYR A 29 3.89 26.82 -0.97
N GLY A 30 5.11 27.30 -1.20
CA GLY A 30 6.28 26.98 -0.40
C GLY A 30 6.14 27.45 1.05
N TYR A 31 5.60 28.65 1.24
CA TYR A 31 5.34 29.21 2.57
C TYR A 31 4.19 28.49 3.29
N LEU A 32 3.08 28.22 2.59
CA LEU A 32 1.98 27.42 3.14
C LEU A 32 2.44 26.00 3.54
N GLN A 33 3.32 25.38 2.74
CA GLN A 33 3.95 24.11 3.06
C GLN A 33 4.80 24.19 4.33
N GLN A 34 5.59 25.24 4.52
CA GLN A 34 6.39 25.40 5.75
C GLN A 34 5.51 25.47 6.99
N ILE A 35 4.41 26.22 6.94
CA ILE A 35 3.46 26.34 8.07
C ILE A 35 2.78 25.00 8.33
N ALA A 36 2.30 24.32 7.28
CA ALA A 36 1.65 23.02 7.41
C ALA A 36 2.60 21.97 8.01
N GLN A 37 3.84 21.90 7.53
CA GLN A 37 4.86 20.99 8.06
C GLN A 37 5.27 21.33 9.50
N ALA A 38 5.35 22.62 9.84
CA ALA A 38 5.59 23.07 11.21
C ALA A 38 4.45 22.61 12.14
N ALA A 39 3.20 22.84 11.75
CA ALA A 39 2.04 22.39 12.52
C ALA A 39 2.01 20.86 12.68
N ASP A 40 2.29 20.13 11.59
CA ASP A 40 2.36 18.67 11.57
C ASP A 40 3.42 18.14 12.54
N ARG A 41 4.66 18.67 12.54
CA ARG A 41 5.74 18.21 13.42
C ARG A 41 5.58 18.62 14.89
N ILE A 42 5.00 19.78 15.17
CA ILE A 42 4.80 20.29 16.54
C ILE A 42 3.74 19.46 17.27
N GLY A 43 2.75 18.92 16.53
CA GLY A 43 1.71 18.08 17.09
C GLY A 43 0.33 18.76 17.16
N PHE A 44 0.09 19.79 16.35
CA PHE A 44 -1.25 20.31 16.15
C PHE A 44 -2.15 19.22 15.53
N THR A 45 -3.41 19.15 15.96
CA THR A 45 -4.42 18.21 15.44
C THR A 45 -4.71 18.49 13.97
N GLY A 46 -4.73 19.76 13.56
CA GLY A 46 -4.99 20.15 12.18
C GLY A 46 -4.81 21.64 11.93
N VAL A 47 -5.16 22.08 10.72
CA VAL A 47 -5.17 23.48 10.30
C VAL A 47 -6.53 23.86 9.73
N LEU A 48 -7.05 25.03 10.13
CA LEU A 48 -8.15 25.68 9.43
C LEU A 48 -7.63 26.39 8.18
N ILE A 49 -8.27 26.14 7.05
CA ILE A 49 -7.97 26.77 5.77
C ILE A 49 -9.18 27.65 5.41
N PRO A 50 -9.03 28.98 5.38
CA PRO A 50 -10.15 29.91 5.25
C PRO A 50 -10.69 29.94 3.82
N THR A 51 -11.84 30.60 3.65
CA THR A 51 -12.49 30.85 2.36
C THR A 51 -12.90 32.31 2.24
N GLY A 52 -13.37 32.71 1.07
CA GLY A 52 -13.76 34.07 0.72
C GLY A 52 -12.96 34.57 -0.48
N ARG A 53 -13.45 35.64 -1.13
CA ARG A 53 -12.83 36.22 -2.35
C ARG A 53 -11.38 36.67 -2.15
N SER A 54 -10.97 36.92 -0.91
CA SER A 54 -9.62 37.34 -0.55
C SER A 54 -8.65 36.18 -0.28
N CYS A 55 -9.10 34.93 -0.34
CA CYS A 55 -8.30 33.76 -0.03
C CYS A 55 -8.02 32.93 -1.30
N GLU A 56 -6.89 32.25 -1.35
CA GLU A 56 -6.76 31.09 -2.26
C GLU A 56 -7.78 30.00 -1.91
N ASP A 57 -8.15 29.18 -2.90
CA ASP A 57 -9.15 28.12 -2.71
C ASP A 57 -8.71 27.06 -1.69
N ALA A 58 -9.51 26.88 -0.65
CA ALA A 58 -9.18 26.03 0.48
C ALA A 58 -9.04 24.55 0.11
N TRP A 59 -9.80 24.07 -0.89
CA TRP A 59 -9.78 22.66 -1.29
C TRP A 59 -8.49 22.32 -2.01
N LEU A 60 -8.04 23.19 -2.91
CA LEU A 60 -6.78 23.02 -3.63
C LEU A 60 -5.57 23.16 -2.70
N VAL A 61 -5.59 24.14 -1.80
CA VAL A 61 -4.55 24.27 -0.76
C VAL A 61 -4.49 23.00 0.07
N ALA A 62 -5.61 22.50 0.60
CA ALA A 62 -5.64 21.26 1.38
C ALA A 62 -5.09 20.05 0.60
N ALA A 63 -5.52 19.88 -0.65
CA ALA A 63 -5.09 18.77 -1.49
C ALA A 63 -3.58 18.79 -1.76
N SER A 64 -3.01 19.98 -2.00
CA SER A 64 -1.57 20.15 -2.23
C SER A 64 -0.72 19.88 -0.98
N MET A 65 -1.29 20.00 0.23
CA MET A 65 -0.60 19.72 1.49
C MET A 65 -0.59 18.24 1.88
N ILE A 66 -1.34 17.37 1.18
CA ILE A 66 -1.41 15.93 1.46
C ILE A 66 -0.04 15.23 1.43
N PRO A 67 0.76 15.30 0.35
CA PRO A 67 2.00 14.52 0.25
C PRO A 67 3.13 15.04 1.14
N VAL A 68 2.97 16.23 1.70
CA VAL A 68 3.99 16.93 2.50
C VAL A 68 3.70 16.92 4.00
N THR A 69 2.58 16.33 4.44
CA THR A 69 2.19 16.17 5.86
C THR A 69 1.72 14.75 6.15
N GLN A 70 1.95 14.26 7.37
CA GLN A 70 1.67 12.85 7.72
C GLN A 70 0.47 12.65 8.64
N ARG A 71 0.25 13.55 9.61
CA ARG A 71 -0.79 13.39 10.66
C ARG A 71 -1.76 14.56 10.74
N LEU A 72 -1.36 15.75 10.29
CA LEU A 72 -2.14 16.98 10.33
C LEU A 72 -3.48 16.83 9.58
N LYS A 73 -4.58 17.19 10.22
CA LYS A 73 -5.90 17.25 9.58
C LYS A 73 -6.15 18.59 8.89
N PHE A 74 -6.95 18.58 7.83
CA PHE A 74 -7.29 19.77 7.06
C PHE A 74 -8.75 20.14 7.30
N LEU A 75 -9.00 21.21 8.05
CA LEU A 75 -10.34 21.76 8.26
C LEU A 75 -10.64 22.77 7.14
N VAL A 76 -11.31 22.29 6.10
CA VAL A 76 -11.60 23.01 4.87
C VAL A 76 -12.98 23.62 4.91
N ALA A 77 -13.11 24.87 4.48
CA ALA A 77 -14.40 25.53 4.40
C ALA A 77 -15.31 24.96 3.29
N LEU A 78 -16.57 24.73 3.63
CA LEU A 78 -17.62 24.17 2.77
C LEU A 78 -18.72 25.22 2.58
N ARG A 79 -18.95 25.69 1.33
CA ARG A 79 -19.87 26.80 1.01
C ARG A 79 -21.15 26.31 0.31
N PRO A 80 -22.30 26.20 1.01
CA PRO A 80 -23.51 25.54 0.50
C PRO A 80 -24.08 26.08 -0.82
N SER A 81 -24.26 27.40 -0.92
CA SER A 81 -24.99 27.99 -2.05
C SER A 81 -24.14 28.17 -3.32
N VAL A 82 -22.83 27.92 -3.22
CA VAL A 82 -21.86 28.16 -4.31
C VAL A 82 -21.59 26.89 -5.12
N VAL A 83 -21.70 25.71 -4.50
CA VAL A 83 -21.38 24.43 -5.12
C VAL A 83 -22.52 23.44 -4.91
N SER A 84 -22.73 22.53 -5.87
CA SER A 84 -23.68 21.43 -5.69
C SER A 84 -23.29 20.54 -4.48
N PRO A 85 -24.24 20.14 -3.61
CA PRO A 85 -23.93 19.24 -2.49
C PRO A 85 -23.38 17.89 -2.93
N THR A 86 -23.79 17.38 -4.09
CA THR A 86 -23.29 16.11 -4.63
C THR A 86 -21.83 16.24 -5.11
N LEU A 87 -21.47 17.36 -5.75
CA LEU A 87 -20.09 17.65 -6.13
C LEU A 87 -19.21 17.84 -4.89
N ALA A 88 -19.68 18.61 -3.91
CA ALA A 88 -18.96 18.84 -2.67
C ALA A 88 -18.79 17.55 -1.85
N ALA A 89 -19.78 16.65 -1.84
CA ALA A 89 -19.67 15.33 -1.22
C ALA A 89 -18.61 14.46 -1.93
N ARG A 90 -18.54 14.53 -3.26
CA ARG A 90 -17.52 13.82 -4.05
C ARG A 90 -16.12 14.37 -3.78
N GLN A 91 -15.95 15.69 -3.78
CA GLN A 91 -14.69 16.32 -3.43
C GLN A 91 -14.28 15.98 -1.99
N ALA A 92 -15.24 15.96 -1.05
CA ALA A 92 -14.99 15.63 0.34
C ALA A 92 -14.49 14.19 0.50
N ALA A 93 -15.16 13.24 -0.15
CA ALA A 93 -14.73 11.84 -0.16
C ALA A 93 -13.35 11.68 -0.83
N THR A 94 -13.06 12.39 -1.92
CA THR A 94 -11.74 12.37 -2.56
C THR A 94 -10.66 12.91 -1.64
N LEU A 95 -10.86 14.09 -1.02
CA LEU A 95 -9.90 14.69 -0.10
C LEU A 95 -9.64 13.75 1.09
N ASP A 96 -10.70 13.18 1.66
CA ASP A 96 -10.59 12.23 2.78
C ASP A 96 -9.82 10.96 2.38
N ARG A 97 -10.08 10.41 1.18
CA ARG A 97 -9.38 9.22 0.68
C ARG A 97 -7.91 9.48 0.39
N LEU A 98 -7.60 10.58 -0.32
CA LEU A 98 -6.22 10.92 -0.70
C LEU A 98 -5.38 11.30 0.53
N SER A 99 -6.00 11.94 1.52
CA SER A 99 -5.34 12.30 2.79
C SER A 99 -5.28 11.15 3.80
N ASN A 100 -5.83 9.97 3.48
CA ASN A 100 -5.94 8.82 4.36
C ASN A 100 -6.71 9.09 5.68
N GLY A 101 -7.88 9.72 5.57
CA GLY A 101 -8.79 9.97 6.69
C GLY A 101 -8.50 11.25 7.47
N ARG A 102 -7.86 12.25 6.84
CA ARG A 102 -7.45 13.50 7.50
C ARG A 102 -8.27 14.73 7.12
N ALA A 103 -9.35 14.56 6.35
CA ALA A 103 -10.22 15.68 5.98
C ALA A 103 -11.19 16.04 7.11
N LEU A 104 -11.42 17.33 7.33
CA LEU A 104 -12.45 17.90 8.19
C LEU A 104 -13.14 19.03 7.41
N PHE A 105 -14.43 19.26 7.65
CA PHE A 105 -15.17 20.29 6.92
C PHE A 105 -15.77 21.31 7.87
N ASN A 106 -15.62 22.60 7.57
CA ASN A 106 -16.26 23.70 8.28
C ASN A 106 -17.29 24.36 7.36
N LEU A 107 -18.57 24.19 7.64
CA LEU A 107 -19.64 24.83 6.89
C LEU A 107 -19.54 26.36 7.02
N VAL A 108 -19.72 27.11 5.93
CA VAL A 108 -19.72 28.57 5.92
C VAL A 108 -20.85 29.06 5.01
N THR A 109 -21.93 29.54 5.61
CA THR A 109 -23.15 30.00 4.92
C THR A 109 -22.95 31.31 4.13
N GLY A 110 -21.96 32.12 4.51
CA GLY A 110 -21.70 33.44 3.93
C GLY A 110 -22.42 34.57 4.67
N GLY A 111 -21.70 35.68 4.89
CA GLY A 111 -22.19 36.86 5.64
C GLY A 111 -21.93 38.18 4.92
N ASP A 112 -21.68 38.10 3.61
CA ASP A 112 -21.50 39.25 2.72
C ASP A 112 -22.32 38.99 1.44
N ALA A 113 -23.39 39.76 1.27
CA ALA A 113 -24.29 39.64 0.13
C ALA A 113 -23.63 40.10 -1.18
N GLU A 114 -22.71 41.06 -1.14
CA GLU A 114 -21.97 41.51 -2.34
C GLU A 114 -20.99 40.42 -2.82
N GLU A 115 -20.35 39.73 -1.89
CA GLU A 115 -19.52 38.57 -2.19
C GLU A 115 -20.33 37.45 -2.86
N LEU A 116 -21.46 37.08 -2.26
CA LEU A 116 -22.31 36.00 -2.77
C LEU A 116 -22.91 36.33 -4.14
N ALA A 117 -23.35 37.58 -4.34
CA ALA A 117 -23.84 38.05 -5.64
C ALA A 117 -22.77 37.94 -6.73
N ALA A 118 -21.49 38.20 -6.40
CA ALA A 118 -20.38 38.02 -7.33
C ALA A 118 -20.08 36.54 -7.66
N GLU A 119 -20.50 35.62 -6.80
CA GLU A 119 -20.46 34.16 -7.03
C GLU A 119 -21.77 33.63 -7.66
N GLY A 120 -22.71 34.51 -8.00
CA GLY A 120 -23.98 34.16 -8.66
C GLY A 120 -25.10 33.74 -7.70
N VAL A 121 -24.97 34.00 -6.40
CA VAL A 121 -25.95 33.66 -5.37
C VAL A 121 -26.66 34.92 -4.88
N PHE A 122 -27.99 34.93 -4.95
CA PHE A 122 -28.83 36.11 -4.64
C PHE A 122 -29.87 35.82 -3.55
N LEU A 123 -29.46 35.09 -2.51
CA LEU A 123 -30.33 34.72 -1.39
C LEU A 123 -30.23 35.74 -0.24
N ASP A 124 -31.35 36.03 0.40
CA ASP A 124 -31.37 36.86 1.60
C ASP A 124 -30.78 36.13 2.84
N HIS A 125 -30.74 36.81 3.99
CA HIS A 125 -30.14 36.24 5.20
C HIS A 125 -30.78 34.92 5.63
N GLU A 126 -32.11 34.82 5.61
CA GLU A 126 -32.87 33.66 6.08
C GLU A 126 -32.77 32.52 5.06
N GLU A 127 -32.97 32.83 3.79
CA GLU A 127 -32.89 31.87 2.68
C GLU A 127 -31.52 31.20 2.58
N ARG A 128 -30.44 31.89 2.95
CA ARG A 128 -29.10 31.28 3.00
C ARG A 128 -29.00 30.17 4.04
N TYR A 129 -29.65 30.30 5.19
CA TYR A 129 -29.67 29.24 6.21
C TYR A 129 -30.60 28.09 5.80
N GLU A 130 -31.73 28.38 5.15
CA GLU A 130 -32.59 27.35 4.55
C GLU A 130 -31.81 26.52 3.52
N ALA A 131 -31.14 27.18 2.57
CA ALA A 131 -30.33 26.52 1.55
C ALA A 131 -29.16 25.74 2.17
N SER A 132 -28.53 26.28 3.22
CA SER A 132 -27.47 25.59 3.96
C SER A 132 -27.99 24.32 4.64
N ALA A 133 -29.18 24.36 5.24
CA ALA A 133 -29.79 23.20 5.88
C ALA A 133 -30.13 22.10 4.88
N GLU A 134 -30.67 22.46 3.70
CA GLU A 134 -30.92 21.51 2.60
C GLU A 134 -29.62 20.90 2.07
N PHE A 135 -28.61 21.74 1.82
CA PHE A 135 -27.29 21.34 1.33
C PHE A 135 -26.66 20.33 2.28
N THR A 136 -26.61 20.65 3.57
CA THR A 136 -25.96 19.80 4.59
C THR A 136 -26.68 18.47 4.71
N ARG A 137 -28.02 18.45 4.64
CA ARG A 137 -28.79 17.21 4.68
C ARG A 137 -28.46 16.28 3.52
N ILE A 138 -28.38 16.81 2.30
CA ILE A 138 -28.01 16.04 1.10
C ILE A 138 -26.54 15.59 1.21
N TRP A 139 -25.62 16.50 1.53
CA TRP A 139 -24.18 16.24 1.61
C TRP A 139 -23.86 15.12 2.60
N ARG A 140 -24.49 15.13 3.78
CA ARG A 140 -24.33 14.09 4.80
C ARG A 140 -24.79 12.73 4.31
N ARG A 141 -26.04 12.62 3.85
CA ARG A 141 -26.64 11.35 3.40
C ARG A 141 -25.86 10.72 2.24
N VAL A 142 -25.42 11.55 1.29
CA VAL A 142 -24.60 11.11 0.14
C VAL A 142 -23.23 10.58 0.59
N LEU A 143 -22.59 11.20 1.59
CA LEU A 143 -21.33 10.71 2.17
C LEU A 143 -21.48 9.44 3.01
N GLU A 144 -22.63 9.29 3.66
CA GLU A 144 -22.99 8.13 4.48
C GLU A 144 -23.40 6.91 3.61
N GLY A 145 -23.36 7.05 2.28
CA GLY A 145 -23.52 5.96 1.32
C GLY A 145 -24.92 5.81 0.72
N GLU A 146 -25.83 6.73 1.03
CA GLU A 146 -27.19 6.70 0.48
C GLU A 146 -27.23 7.19 -0.98
N THR A 147 -28.23 6.72 -1.72
CA THR A 147 -28.69 7.36 -2.96
C THR A 147 -29.84 8.29 -2.62
N VAL A 148 -29.68 9.58 -2.90
CA VAL A 148 -30.57 10.63 -2.44
C VAL A 148 -31.33 11.25 -3.62
N ASP A 149 -32.65 11.15 -3.54
CA ASP A 149 -33.59 12.03 -4.23
C ASP A 149 -34.05 13.10 -3.22
N TYR A 150 -33.96 14.37 -3.58
CA TYR A 150 -34.38 15.49 -2.73
C TYR A 150 -34.95 16.61 -3.60
N ASP A 151 -36.10 17.16 -3.19
CA ASP A 151 -36.80 18.24 -3.89
C ASP A 151 -37.17 19.31 -2.86
N GLY A 152 -36.18 20.16 -2.54
CA GLY A 152 -36.31 21.26 -1.58
C GLY A 152 -36.69 22.59 -2.21
N LYS A 153 -36.77 23.63 -1.40
CA LYS A 153 -37.05 25.01 -1.84
C LYS A 153 -35.89 25.54 -2.69
N HIS A 154 -34.65 25.25 -2.29
CA HIS A 154 -33.44 25.80 -2.90
C HIS A 154 -32.67 24.76 -3.71
N ILE A 155 -32.69 23.49 -3.28
CA ILE A 155 -31.88 22.44 -3.88
C ILE A 155 -32.73 21.25 -4.31
N LYS A 156 -32.51 20.81 -5.55
CA LYS A 156 -33.11 19.61 -6.13
C LYS A 156 -32.05 18.67 -6.67
N VAL A 157 -32.03 17.42 -6.21
CA VAL A 157 -31.16 16.36 -6.72
C VAL A 157 -31.95 15.08 -6.97
N LYS A 158 -31.54 14.33 -8.00
CA LYS A 158 -32.13 13.04 -8.34
C LYS A 158 -31.02 11.99 -8.52
N GLY A 159 -31.12 10.87 -7.82
CA GLY A 159 -30.15 9.78 -7.86
C GLY A 159 -28.76 10.17 -7.37
N ALA A 160 -28.65 11.16 -6.46
CA ALA A 160 -27.36 11.61 -5.97
C ALA A 160 -26.70 10.52 -5.11
N LYS A 161 -25.56 9.98 -5.55
CA LYS A 161 -24.81 8.92 -4.87
C LYS A 161 -23.31 9.12 -5.01
N LEU A 162 -22.53 8.52 -4.10
CA LEU A 162 -21.08 8.40 -4.27
C LEU A 162 -20.68 6.99 -4.69
N LEU A 163 -19.79 6.92 -5.68
CA LEU A 163 -19.15 5.67 -6.09
C LEU A 163 -17.91 5.34 -5.23
N TYR A 164 -17.31 6.36 -4.64
CA TYR A 164 -16.11 6.26 -3.83
C TYR A 164 -16.43 6.73 -2.40
N PRO A 165 -16.60 5.81 -1.44
CA PRO A 165 -16.90 6.19 -0.06
C PRO A 165 -15.67 6.79 0.64
N PRO A 166 -15.88 7.69 1.62
CA PRO A 166 -14.81 8.24 2.46
C PRO A 166 -14.12 7.15 3.29
N VAL A 167 -12.98 7.50 3.88
CA VAL A 167 -12.23 6.67 4.85
C VAL A 167 -12.89 6.79 6.23
N GLN A 168 -13.14 8.01 6.70
CA GLN A 168 -13.76 8.25 8.00
C GLN A 168 -15.23 7.82 7.99
N GLN A 169 -15.68 7.25 9.11
CA GLN A 169 -17.03 6.76 9.32
C GLN A 169 -17.70 7.52 10.48
N PRO A 170 -19.02 7.81 10.41
CA PRO A 170 -19.90 7.55 9.26
C PRO A 170 -19.58 8.45 8.04
N ARG A 171 -18.86 9.55 8.27
CA ARG A 171 -18.36 10.51 7.27
C ARG A 171 -17.25 11.36 7.90
N PRO A 172 -16.52 12.18 7.12
CA PRO A 172 -15.63 13.19 7.70
C PRO A 172 -16.40 14.15 8.64
N PRO A 173 -15.81 14.51 9.80
CA PRO A 173 -16.44 15.43 10.75
C PRO A 173 -16.81 16.78 10.13
N LEU A 174 -18.00 17.27 10.50
CA LEU A 174 -18.57 18.54 10.05
C LEU A 174 -18.68 19.53 11.20
N TYR A 175 -18.04 20.67 11.01
CA TYR A 175 -17.95 21.79 11.94
C TYR A 175 -18.82 22.91 11.38
N PHE A 176 -19.37 23.76 12.24
CA PHE A 176 -20.07 24.95 11.80
C PHE A 176 -20.11 26.00 12.90
N GLY A 177 -20.04 27.27 12.53
CA GLY A 177 -20.16 28.39 13.46
C GLY A 177 -21.15 29.44 12.98
N GLY A 178 -21.72 30.18 13.91
CA GLY A 178 -22.59 31.32 13.63
C GLY A 178 -23.36 31.73 14.88
N SER A 179 -23.48 33.04 15.12
CA SER A 179 -24.11 33.56 16.34
C SER A 179 -25.59 33.95 16.15
N SER A 180 -26.16 33.82 14.94
CA SER A 180 -27.59 34.01 14.71
C SER A 180 -28.37 32.79 15.19
N ASP A 181 -29.65 33.00 15.52
CA ASP A 181 -30.53 31.93 16.03
C ASP A 181 -30.66 30.76 15.02
N ALA A 182 -30.85 31.08 13.74
CA ALA A 182 -30.90 30.12 12.64
C ALA A 182 -29.57 29.34 12.45
N ALA A 183 -28.42 29.97 12.71
CA ALA A 183 -27.14 29.26 12.68
C ALA A 183 -27.04 28.24 13.82
N GLN A 184 -27.51 28.60 15.01
CA GLN A 184 -27.52 27.72 16.16
C GLN A 184 -28.47 26.54 15.94
N ASP A 185 -29.63 26.76 15.30
CA ASP A 185 -30.58 25.68 14.95
C ASP A 185 -29.96 24.69 13.95
N LEU A 186 -29.35 25.18 12.87
CA LEU A 186 -28.67 24.32 11.90
C LEU A 186 -27.55 23.51 12.56
N ALA A 187 -26.75 24.15 13.41
CA ALA A 187 -25.69 23.47 14.15
C ALA A 187 -26.26 22.34 15.03
N ALA A 188 -27.26 22.65 15.85
CA ALA A 188 -27.93 21.70 16.73
C ALA A 188 -28.51 20.49 15.98
N GLU A 189 -29.12 20.72 14.82
CA GLU A 189 -29.76 19.65 14.03
C GLU A 189 -28.73 18.78 13.30
N GLN A 190 -27.67 19.36 12.69
CA GLN A 190 -26.92 18.65 11.64
C GLN A 190 -25.41 18.50 11.81
N VAL A 191 -24.73 19.28 12.66
CA VAL A 191 -23.25 19.26 12.72
C VAL A 191 -22.71 18.46 13.90
N ASP A 192 -21.41 18.15 13.85
CA ASP A 192 -20.73 17.36 14.88
C ASP A 192 -20.02 18.26 15.92
N LEU A 193 -19.59 19.45 15.48
CA LEU A 193 -18.96 20.45 16.34
C LEU A 193 -19.47 21.86 16.02
N TYR A 194 -19.93 22.58 17.04
CA TYR A 194 -20.26 24.00 16.96
C TYR A 194 -19.02 24.85 17.28
N LEU A 195 -18.66 25.74 16.35
CA LEU A 195 -17.49 26.59 16.43
C LEU A 195 -17.89 28.03 16.76
N THR A 196 -17.54 28.48 17.97
CA THR A 196 -17.75 29.87 18.40
C THR A 196 -16.48 30.71 18.23
N TRP A 197 -16.63 32.02 18.17
CA TRP A 197 -15.50 32.95 18.24
C TRP A 197 -15.13 33.28 19.68
N GLY A 198 -13.91 33.77 19.87
CA GLY A 198 -13.43 34.28 21.15
C GLY A 198 -14.24 35.48 21.64
N GLU A 199 -15.01 35.27 22.69
CA GLU A 199 -15.71 36.29 23.46
C GLU A 199 -15.38 36.08 24.94
N PRO A 200 -15.62 37.06 25.82
CA PRO A 200 -15.50 36.86 27.26
C PRO A 200 -16.19 35.54 27.72
N PRO A 201 -15.58 34.76 28.64
CA PRO A 201 -16.04 33.41 28.99
C PRO A 201 -17.53 33.30 29.33
N HIS A 202 -18.11 34.33 29.96
CA HIS A 202 -19.54 34.35 30.29
C HIS A 202 -20.45 34.39 29.05
N LEU A 203 -20.08 35.11 27.99
CA LEU A 203 -20.83 35.15 26.72
C LEU A 203 -20.65 33.87 25.92
N VAL A 204 -19.47 33.25 26.00
CA VAL A 204 -19.22 31.93 25.39
C VAL A 204 -20.07 30.86 26.07
N LYS A 205 -20.12 30.88 27.41
CA LYS A 205 -20.95 29.97 28.20
C LYS A 205 -22.43 30.05 27.79
N GLU A 206 -22.97 31.26 27.70
CA GLU A 206 -24.36 31.49 27.29
C GLU A 206 -24.67 30.84 25.93
N LYS A 207 -23.80 31.03 24.92
CA LYS A 207 -23.99 30.41 23.60
C LYS A 207 -23.84 28.89 23.60
N ILE A 208 -22.90 28.36 24.38
CA ILE A 208 -22.73 26.91 24.53
C ILE A 208 -24.00 26.30 25.13
N GLU A 209 -24.56 26.91 26.16
CA GLU A 209 -25.80 26.47 26.81
C GLU A 209 -27.00 26.54 25.85
N GLN A 210 -27.12 27.61 25.06
CA GLN A 210 -28.16 27.75 24.03
C GLN A 210 -28.09 26.64 22.98
N VAL A 211 -26.93 26.43 22.35
CA VAL A 211 -26.75 25.41 21.31
C VAL A 211 -26.89 24.00 21.88
N ARG A 212 -26.43 23.77 23.12
CA ARG A 212 -26.60 22.49 23.82
C ARG A 212 -28.08 22.18 24.04
N ALA A 213 -28.86 23.14 24.54
CA ALA A 213 -30.30 22.98 24.73
C ALA A 213 -31.02 22.71 23.40
N LYS A 214 -30.66 23.42 22.33
CA LYS A 214 -31.20 23.17 20.98
C LYS A 214 -30.84 21.77 20.46
N ALA A 215 -29.60 21.31 20.67
CA ALA A 215 -29.17 19.97 20.25
C ALA A 215 -29.90 18.85 21.03
N GLU A 216 -30.08 19.05 22.33
CA GLU A 216 -30.83 18.13 23.20
C GLU A 216 -32.30 18.01 22.78
N ALA A 217 -32.92 19.10 22.31
CA ALA A 217 -34.27 19.07 21.75
C ALA A 217 -34.40 18.16 20.50
N HIS A 218 -33.29 17.92 19.77
CA HIS A 218 -33.21 16.97 18.67
C HIS A 218 -32.68 15.59 19.09
N GLY A 219 -32.47 15.35 20.38
CA GLY A 219 -31.89 14.09 20.90
C GLY A 219 -30.43 13.89 20.50
N ARG A 220 -29.69 14.98 20.22
CA ARG A 220 -28.29 14.96 19.78
C ARG A 220 -27.38 15.57 20.83
N GLN A 221 -26.10 15.21 20.77
CA GLN A 221 -25.03 15.91 21.45
C GLN A 221 -24.10 16.55 20.41
N VAL A 222 -23.63 17.76 20.70
CA VAL A 222 -22.75 18.54 19.83
C VAL A 222 -21.48 18.88 20.62
N ARG A 223 -20.31 18.76 19.98
CA ARG A 223 -19.02 19.19 20.57
C ARG A 223 -18.82 20.68 20.36
N PHE A 224 -17.93 21.29 21.12
CA PHE A 224 -17.70 22.73 21.06
C PHE A 224 -16.24 23.06 20.76
N GLY A 225 -16.04 24.00 19.86
CA GLY A 225 -14.74 24.54 19.52
C GLY A 225 -14.74 26.07 19.56
N ILE A 226 -13.57 26.66 19.75
CA ILE A 226 -13.40 28.12 19.79
C ILE A 226 -12.30 28.58 18.84
N ARG A 227 -12.51 29.72 18.18
CA ARG A 227 -11.50 30.38 17.34
C ARG A 227 -10.90 31.57 18.08
N LEU A 228 -9.59 31.52 18.35
CA LEU A 228 -8.83 32.55 19.07
C LEU A 228 -7.50 32.85 18.39
N HIS A 229 -7.06 34.11 18.40
CA HIS A 229 -5.67 34.43 18.13
C HIS A 229 -4.84 34.23 19.41
N VAL A 230 -3.53 34.00 19.31
CA VAL A 230 -2.64 33.86 20.47
C VAL A 230 -1.40 34.73 20.30
N ILE A 231 -1.01 35.43 21.36
CA ILE A 231 0.24 36.17 21.47
C ILE A 231 0.88 35.74 22.78
N VAL A 232 1.64 34.64 22.71
CA VAL A 232 2.31 34.05 23.88
C VAL A 232 3.79 34.40 23.88
N ARG A 233 4.32 34.87 25.01
CA ARG A 233 5.75 35.19 25.21
C ARG A 233 6.23 34.58 26.53
N GLU A 234 7.50 34.80 26.88
CA GLU A 234 8.04 34.27 28.14
C GLU A 234 7.49 35.01 29.35
N THR A 235 7.18 36.31 29.18
CA THR A 235 6.56 37.15 30.21
C THR A 235 5.30 37.82 29.69
N ASN A 236 4.40 38.18 30.62
CA ASN A 236 3.19 38.93 30.29
C ASN A 236 3.52 40.29 29.66
N GLU A 237 4.55 40.99 30.13
CA GLU A 237 4.95 42.30 29.60
C GLU A 237 5.38 42.21 28.13
N GLU A 238 6.19 41.22 27.77
CA GLU A 238 6.58 40.96 26.37
C GLU A 238 5.38 40.63 25.48
N ALA A 239 4.42 39.86 26.00
CA ALA A 239 3.22 39.51 25.25
C ALA A 239 2.37 40.74 24.93
N TRP A 240 2.16 41.62 25.91
CA TRP A 240 1.46 42.89 25.71
C TRP A 240 2.23 43.86 24.81
N GLN A 241 3.56 43.89 24.92
CA GLN A 241 4.41 44.65 24.00
C GLN A 241 4.27 44.13 22.56
N ALA A 242 4.23 42.81 22.36
CA ALA A 242 4.01 42.19 21.05
C ALA A 242 2.61 42.50 20.49
N ALA A 243 1.56 42.50 21.33
CA ALA A 243 0.22 42.91 20.95
C ALA A 243 0.17 44.36 20.46
N ASN A 244 0.80 45.28 21.21
CA ASN A 244 0.91 46.69 20.81
C ASN A 244 1.73 46.86 19.52
N ARG A 245 2.82 46.10 19.37
CA ARG A 245 3.64 46.10 18.16
C ARG A 245 2.85 45.63 16.94
N LEU A 246 2.00 44.61 17.07
CA LEU A 246 1.22 44.06 15.96
C LEU A 246 0.34 45.12 15.27
N ILE A 247 -0.23 46.04 16.04
CA ILE A 247 -1.11 47.11 15.52
C ILE A 247 -0.40 48.47 15.36
N SER A 248 0.92 48.54 15.55
CA SER A 248 1.65 49.82 15.58
C SER A 248 1.61 50.59 14.25
N HIS A 249 1.39 49.89 13.14
CA HIS A 249 1.32 50.47 11.79
C HIS A 249 -0.11 50.69 11.28
N LEU A 250 -1.13 50.39 12.10
CA LEU A 250 -2.49 50.76 11.75
C LEU A 250 -2.63 52.28 11.83
N ASP A 251 -3.24 52.88 10.81
CA ASP A 251 -3.71 54.25 10.82
C ASP A 251 -5.24 54.31 11.04
N ASP A 252 -5.74 55.47 11.46
CA ASP A 252 -7.16 55.63 11.80
C ASP A 252 -8.08 55.57 10.57
N ILE A 253 -7.57 55.87 9.37
CA ILE A 253 -8.34 55.79 8.12
C ILE A 253 -8.58 54.31 7.78
N THR A 254 -7.56 53.47 7.93
CA THR A 254 -7.66 52.03 7.69
C THR A 254 -8.64 51.37 8.67
N ILE A 255 -8.59 51.75 9.96
CA ILE A 255 -9.58 51.29 10.95
C ILE A 255 -10.98 51.75 10.54
N ALA A 256 -11.18 53.02 10.23
CA ALA A 256 -12.49 53.54 9.85
C ALA A 256 -13.07 52.83 8.61
N LYS A 257 -12.24 52.55 7.61
CA LYS A 257 -12.64 51.78 6.42
C LYS A 257 -13.05 50.35 6.75
N ALA A 258 -12.26 49.67 7.58
CA ALA A 258 -12.58 48.31 8.02
C ALA A 258 -13.90 48.27 8.81
N GLN A 259 -14.10 49.20 9.75
CA GLN A 259 -15.34 49.31 10.52
C GLN A 259 -16.55 49.62 9.64
N ALA A 260 -16.40 50.49 8.64
CA ALA A 260 -17.45 50.76 7.66
C ALA A 260 -17.80 49.51 6.83
N ALA A 261 -16.80 48.70 6.46
CA ALA A 261 -17.04 47.43 5.77
C ALA A 261 -17.76 46.42 6.67
N PHE A 262 -17.37 46.30 7.95
CA PHE A 262 -18.03 45.41 8.91
C PHE A 262 -19.47 45.81 9.19
N ALA A 263 -19.79 47.10 9.17
CA ALA A 263 -21.16 47.60 9.33
C ALA A 263 -22.09 47.23 8.15
N ARG A 264 -21.52 46.95 6.96
CA ARG A 264 -22.30 46.45 5.80
C ARG A 264 -22.54 44.94 5.83
N SER A 265 -21.80 44.20 6.66
CA SER A 265 -21.99 42.75 6.80
C SER A 265 -23.29 42.46 7.58
N ASP A 266 -24.06 41.50 7.08
CA ASP A 266 -25.25 40.97 7.75
C ASP A 266 -24.92 39.80 8.71
N SER A 267 -23.62 39.55 8.97
CA SER A 267 -23.15 38.58 9.94
C SER A 267 -23.34 39.07 11.38
N VAL A 268 -24.29 38.48 12.09
CA VAL A 268 -24.51 38.71 13.53
C VAL A 268 -23.22 38.50 14.33
N GLY A 269 -22.41 37.50 13.96
CA GLY A 269 -21.12 37.28 14.59
C GLY A 269 -20.21 38.51 14.41
N GLN A 270 -20.06 39.00 13.18
CA GLN A 270 -19.15 40.11 12.88
C GLN A 270 -19.58 41.38 13.63
N GLN A 271 -20.88 41.63 13.72
CA GLN A 271 -21.45 42.74 14.50
C GLN A 271 -21.09 42.62 15.98
N ARG A 272 -21.20 41.42 16.57
CA ARG A 272 -20.78 41.17 17.96
C ARG A 272 -19.29 41.44 18.17
N MET A 273 -18.42 41.00 17.25
CA MET A 273 -16.98 41.25 17.34
C MET A 273 -16.65 42.74 17.29
N ALA A 274 -17.23 43.48 16.34
CA ALA A 274 -17.02 44.91 16.21
C ALA A 274 -17.50 45.68 17.46
N ALA A 275 -18.60 45.23 18.07
CA ALA A 275 -19.14 45.82 19.30
C ALA A 275 -18.20 45.69 20.51
N LEU A 276 -17.29 44.71 20.54
CA LEU A 276 -16.35 44.51 21.66
C LEU A 276 -15.36 45.66 21.81
N HIS A 277 -14.99 46.33 20.71
CA HIS A 277 -14.00 47.42 20.72
C HIS A 277 -14.54 48.74 20.17
N GLY A 278 -15.67 48.74 19.45
CA GLY A 278 -16.33 49.96 18.95
C GLY A 278 -15.47 50.82 18.02
N GLY A 279 -14.50 50.21 17.33
CA GLY A 279 -13.51 50.88 16.47
C GLY A 279 -12.45 51.71 17.18
N LYS A 280 -12.34 51.65 18.52
CA LYS A 280 -11.40 52.50 19.29
C LYS A 280 -10.20 51.70 19.83
N ARG A 281 -9.06 52.39 19.98
CA ARG A 281 -7.80 51.80 20.49
C ARG A 281 -7.61 51.91 21.99
N ASP A 282 -8.43 52.72 22.67
CA ASP A 282 -8.27 53.10 24.08
C ASP A 282 -8.59 51.98 25.07
N LYS A 283 -9.43 51.01 24.70
CA LYS A 283 -9.79 49.85 25.53
C LYS A 283 -9.93 48.57 24.69
N LEU A 284 -8.80 47.93 24.41
CA LEU A 284 -8.75 46.70 23.63
C LEU A 284 -8.71 45.43 24.49
N GLU A 285 -8.32 45.51 25.77
CA GLU A 285 -8.49 44.38 26.70
C GLU A 285 -9.94 44.34 27.19
N ILE A 286 -10.72 43.40 26.66
CA ILE A 286 -12.18 43.30 26.87
C ILE A 286 -12.54 42.31 28.00
N SER A 287 -11.59 41.47 28.39
CA SER A 287 -11.64 40.51 29.49
C SER A 287 -10.17 40.19 29.85
N PRO A 288 -9.85 39.73 31.08
CA PRO A 288 -8.45 39.54 31.49
C PRO A 288 -7.67 38.67 30.50
N ASN A 289 -6.62 39.24 29.89
CA ASN A 289 -5.78 38.60 28.87
C ASN A 289 -6.52 38.22 27.56
N LEU A 290 -7.68 38.81 27.31
CA LEU A 290 -8.44 38.69 26.06
C LEU A 290 -8.49 40.07 25.39
N TRP A 291 -7.78 40.19 24.27
CA TRP A 291 -7.52 41.45 23.58
C TRP A 291 -8.19 41.50 22.21
N ALA A 292 -9.04 42.50 21.97
CA ALA A 292 -9.83 42.69 20.75
C ALA A 292 -9.11 43.50 19.64
N GLY A 293 -7.82 43.79 19.80
CA GLY A 293 -7.09 44.64 18.84
C GLY A 293 -6.93 44.03 17.45
N VAL A 294 -6.93 42.70 17.33
CA VAL A 294 -6.89 42.01 16.02
C VAL A 294 -8.13 42.34 15.18
N GLY A 295 -9.29 42.50 15.84
CA GLY A 295 -10.59 42.80 15.23
C GLY A 295 -10.73 44.23 14.69
N LEU A 296 -9.77 45.13 14.94
CA LEU A 296 -9.83 46.50 14.43
C LEU A 296 -9.88 46.56 12.89
N VAL A 297 -9.20 45.61 12.23
CA VAL A 297 -9.14 45.53 10.77
C VAL A 297 -9.42 44.14 10.21
N ARG A 298 -9.26 43.07 11.00
CA ARG A 298 -9.46 41.70 10.53
C ARG A 298 -10.91 41.26 10.72
N GLY A 299 -11.55 40.78 9.66
CA GLY A 299 -12.86 40.12 9.76
C GLY A 299 -12.78 38.75 10.46
N GLY A 300 -13.91 38.25 10.95
CA GLY A 300 -14.01 36.96 11.63
C GLY A 300 -13.53 37.03 13.08
N ALA A 301 -12.60 36.15 13.48
CA ALA A 301 -12.12 36.10 14.86
C ALA A 301 -11.24 37.31 15.20
N GLY A 302 -11.79 38.24 15.97
CA GLY A 302 -11.18 39.53 16.31
C GLY A 302 -10.44 39.59 17.64
N THR A 303 -10.40 38.49 18.41
CA THR A 303 -9.80 38.48 19.76
C THR A 303 -8.56 37.59 19.84
N ALA A 304 -7.60 38.00 20.67
CA ALA A 304 -6.38 37.27 20.98
C ALA A 304 -6.26 36.98 22.49
N LEU A 305 -5.75 35.80 22.85
CA LEU A 305 -5.20 35.55 24.17
C LEU A 305 -3.77 36.10 24.23
N VAL A 306 -3.50 36.96 25.20
CA VAL A 306 -2.21 37.67 25.34
C VAL A 306 -1.63 37.40 26.72
N GLY A 307 -0.43 36.85 26.80
CA GLY A 307 0.24 36.62 28.09
C GLY A 307 1.43 35.67 28.02
N ASP A 308 1.95 35.29 29.17
CA ASP A 308 2.92 34.20 29.27
C ASP A 308 2.27 32.81 29.11
N GLY A 309 3.10 31.77 28.96
CA GLY A 309 2.65 30.38 28.79
C GLY A 309 1.59 29.94 29.80
N PRO A 310 1.85 30.03 31.12
CA PRO A 310 0.88 29.70 32.17
C PRO A 310 -0.42 30.53 32.11
N THR A 311 -0.32 31.83 31.84
CA THR A 311 -1.47 32.74 31.78
C THR A 311 -2.38 32.39 30.61
N VAL A 312 -1.82 32.16 29.43
CA VAL A 312 -2.58 31.75 28.24
C VAL A 312 -3.17 30.35 28.44
N ALA A 313 -2.42 29.43 29.05
CA ALA A 313 -2.92 28.09 29.37
C ALA A 313 -4.11 28.13 30.35
N ALA A 314 -4.07 28.98 31.36
CA ALA A 314 -5.18 29.17 32.30
C ALA A 314 -6.45 29.67 31.58
N ARG A 315 -6.30 30.61 30.62
CA ARG A 315 -7.44 31.09 29.81
C ARG A 315 -7.98 30.03 28.86
N ILE A 316 -7.12 29.18 28.28
CA ILE A 316 -7.56 28.04 27.46
C ILE A 316 -8.33 27.04 28.32
N ASN A 317 -7.82 26.70 29.51
CA ASN A 317 -8.50 25.79 30.43
C ASN A 317 -9.82 26.36 30.94
N GLU A 318 -9.92 27.67 31.15
CA GLU A 318 -11.19 28.34 31.48
C GLU A 318 -12.26 28.14 30.40
N TYR A 319 -11.89 28.19 29.11
CA TYR A 319 -12.80 27.82 28.03
C TYR A 319 -13.06 26.31 27.95
N ALA A 320 -12.05 25.49 28.25
CA ALA A 320 -12.21 24.03 28.27
C ALA A 320 -13.19 23.57 29.35
N ASP A 321 -13.20 24.24 30.51
CA ASP A 321 -14.16 24.01 31.61
C ASP A 321 -15.61 24.32 31.21
N LEU A 322 -15.83 25.13 30.18
CA LEU A 322 -17.15 25.35 29.57
C LEU A 322 -17.57 24.22 28.61
N GLY A 323 -16.72 23.21 28.41
CA GLY A 323 -16.93 22.08 27.52
C GLY A 323 -16.36 22.24 26.11
N ILE A 324 -15.41 23.17 25.92
CA ILE A 324 -14.69 23.34 24.63
C ILE A 324 -13.52 22.36 24.54
N ASP A 325 -13.50 21.54 23.50
CA ASP A 325 -12.47 20.52 23.28
C ASP A 325 -11.52 20.83 22.11
N SER A 326 -11.84 21.84 21.30
CA SER A 326 -11.12 22.17 20.07
C SER A 326 -10.81 23.67 20.01
N PHE A 327 -9.54 24.02 19.84
CA PHE A 327 -9.07 25.40 19.81
C PHE A 327 -8.41 25.69 18.48
N ILE A 328 -9.03 26.55 17.68
CA ILE A 328 -8.49 27.00 16.39
C ILE A 328 -7.69 28.28 16.62
N LEU A 329 -6.38 28.14 16.59
CA LEU A 329 -5.42 29.18 16.93
C LEU A 329 -4.81 29.83 15.69
N SER A 330 -4.26 31.03 15.86
CA SER A 330 -3.45 31.74 14.86
C SER A 330 -2.51 32.73 15.53
N GLY A 331 -1.43 33.10 14.86
CA GLY A 331 -0.45 34.10 15.28
C GLY A 331 0.17 34.81 14.08
N TYR A 332 0.82 35.96 14.28
CA TYR A 332 1.52 36.71 13.24
C TYR A 332 3.03 36.84 13.54
N PRO A 333 3.92 36.44 12.62
CA PRO A 333 3.65 35.64 11.42
C PRO A 333 3.31 34.17 11.76
N HIS A 334 2.53 33.50 10.91
CA HIS A 334 1.92 32.21 11.24
C HIS A 334 2.93 31.06 11.37
N LEU A 335 4.07 31.14 10.68
CA LEU A 335 5.12 30.11 10.78
C LEU A 335 5.82 30.16 12.14
N GLU A 336 6.35 31.32 12.51
CA GLU A 336 7.10 31.52 13.75
C GLU A 336 6.21 31.38 14.98
N GLU A 337 4.99 31.90 14.93
CA GLU A 337 4.07 31.80 16.06
C GLU A 337 3.54 30.37 16.24
N ALA A 338 3.55 29.51 15.21
CA ALA A 338 3.27 28.08 15.39
C ALA A 338 4.30 27.43 16.32
N TYR A 339 5.60 27.72 16.12
CA TYR A 339 6.67 27.26 17.02
C TYR A 339 6.53 27.88 18.40
N ARG A 340 6.29 29.19 18.48
CA ARG A 340 6.14 29.89 19.77
C ARG A 340 5.03 29.27 20.62
N VAL A 341 3.88 28.97 20.02
CA VAL A 341 2.77 28.29 20.68
C VAL A 341 3.13 26.85 21.05
N GLY A 342 3.78 26.12 20.14
CA GLY A 342 4.25 24.75 20.40
C GLY A 342 5.25 24.64 21.56
N GLU A 343 6.11 25.63 21.73
CA GLU A 343 7.19 25.62 22.72
C GLU A 343 6.78 26.25 24.06
N LEU A 344 6.02 27.34 24.04
CA LEU A 344 5.67 28.09 25.26
C LEU A 344 4.29 27.75 25.82
N LEU A 345 3.38 27.16 25.05
CA LEU A 345 2.00 26.92 25.49
C LEU A 345 1.67 25.43 25.63
N PHE A 346 2.06 24.58 24.66
CA PHE A 346 1.74 23.15 24.71
C PHE A 346 2.24 22.45 25.99
N PRO A 347 3.43 22.75 26.55
CA PRO A 347 3.89 22.12 27.79
C PRO A 347 3.01 22.38 29.02
N HIS A 348 2.14 23.39 28.96
CA HIS A 348 1.22 23.76 30.06
C HIS A 348 -0.21 23.24 29.84
N LEU A 349 -0.46 22.47 28.78
CA LEU A 349 -1.78 21.95 28.41
C LEU A 349 -1.75 20.42 28.25
N ASP A 350 -2.89 19.79 28.50
CA ASP A 350 -3.12 18.38 28.14
C ASP A 350 -3.48 18.32 26.64
N VAL A 351 -2.47 18.28 25.76
CA VAL A 351 -2.67 18.33 24.29
C VAL A 351 -2.85 16.94 23.69
N SER A 352 -3.87 16.79 22.84
CA SER A 352 -4.07 15.58 22.04
C SER A 352 -3.15 15.56 20.81
N ILE A 353 -2.12 14.71 20.84
CA ILE A 353 -1.15 14.55 19.74
C ILE A 353 -1.68 13.56 18.70
N PRO A 354 -1.87 13.95 17.42
CA PRO A 354 -2.39 13.04 16.40
C PRO A 354 -1.37 11.96 16.01
N ALA A 355 -1.88 10.76 15.72
CA ALA A 355 -1.09 9.66 15.16
C ALA A 355 -1.05 9.72 13.62
N ILE A 356 -0.02 9.14 13.00
CA ILE A 356 0.05 8.95 11.55
C ILE A 356 -0.95 7.84 11.17
N PRO A 357 -1.95 8.09 10.30
CA PRO A 357 -2.88 7.06 9.86
C PRO A 357 -2.16 5.95 9.10
N GLN A 358 -2.44 4.69 9.46
CA GLN A 358 -1.84 3.54 8.78
C GLN A 358 -2.24 3.48 7.30
N PRO A 359 -1.33 3.12 6.37
CA PRO A 359 -1.67 3.00 4.96
C PRO A 359 -2.83 2.03 4.74
N ARG A 360 -3.86 2.48 4.01
CA ARG A 360 -5.02 1.64 3.71
C ARG A 360 -4.65 0.56 2.70
N GLN A 361 -5.11 -0.68 2.93
CA GLN A 361 -5.08 -1.72 1.91
C GLN A 361 -5.91 -1.28 0.71
N VAL A 362 -5.25 -1.04 -0.43
CA VAL A 362 -5.90 -0.71 -1.68
C VAL A 362 -6.54 -1.98 -2.22
N GLN A 363 -7.87 -2.06 -2.17
CA GLN A 363 -8.60 -3.13 -2.86
C GLN A 363 -8.49 -2.90 -4.37
N GLU A 364 -8.10 -3.93 -5.11
CA GLU A 364 -8.16 -3.93 -6.58
C GLU A 364 -9.61 -3.67 -7.03
N LYS A 365 -9.87 -2.46 -7.50
CA LYS A 365 -11.13 -2.03 -8.10
C LYS A 365 -10.84 -1.69 -9.56
N GLY A 366 -11.54 -2.35 -10.49
CA GLY A 366 -11.51 -1.99 -11.90
C GLY A 366 -12.15 -0.62 -12.16
N GLU A 367 -12.14 -0.18 -13.42
CA GLU A 367 -12.78 1.07 -13.82
C GLU A 367 -14.29 1.08 -13.52
N VAL A 368 -14.83 2.28 -13.27
CA VAL A 368 -16.28 2.46 -13.19
C VAL A 368 -16.84 2.31 -14.60
N VAL A 369 -17.72 1.32 -14.80
CA VAL A 369 -18.34 1.09 -16.10
C VAL A 369 -19.51 2.06 -16.27
N ALA A 370 -19.53 2.77 -17.39
CA ALA A 370 -20.59 3.70 -17.79
C ALA A 370 -20.94 4.78 -16.73
N ASN A 371 -19.98 5.17 -15.87
CA ASN A 371 -20.17 6.10 -14.75
C ASN A 371 -21.19 5.67 -13.68
N ASP A 372 -21.68 4.43 -13.69
CA ASP A 372 -22.89 4.08 -12.94
C ASP A 372 -22.68 2.98 -11.89
N PHE A 373 -21.78 2.02 -12.17
CA PHE A 373 -21.44 0.96 -11.22
C PHE A 373 -20.02 0.44 -11.39
N ILE A 374 -19.45 -0.08 -10.30
CA ILE A 374 -18.23 -0.89 -10.33
C ILE A 374 -18.70 -2.33 -10.61
N PRO A 375 -18.19 -3.02 -11.64
CA PRO A 375 -18.72 -4.30 -12.07
C PRO A 375 -18.40 -5.40 -11.06
N LEU A 376 -19.27 -5.59 -10.06
CA LEU A 376 -19.30 -6.78 -9.23
C LEU A 376 -19.54 -8.04 -10.09
N LEU A 377 -20.28 -7.86 -11.19
CA LEU A 377 -20.57 -8.87 -12.21
C LEU A 377 -19.31 -9.42 -12.90
N LEU A 378 -18.20 -8.67 -13.00
CA LEU A 378 -16.95 -9.20 -13.57
C LEU A 378 -16.22 -10.16 -12.62
N ARG A 379 -16.42 -10.05 -11.29
CA ARG A 379 -15.96 -11.08 -10.34
C ARG A 379 -16.79 -12.36 -10.42
N LEU A 380 -18.05 -12.24 -10.82
CA LEU A 380 -18.95 -13.37 -11.07
C LEU A 380 -18.90 -13.84 -12.53
N ALA A 381 -18.26 -13.11 -13.45
CA ALA A 381 -18.20 -13.47 -14.87
C ALA A 381 -17.58 -14.86 -15.14
N PRO A 382 -16.54 -15.33 -14.42
CA PRO A 382 -16.07 -16.71 -14.56
C PRO A 382 -17.12 -17.74 -14.17
N TRP A 383 -18.07 -17.38 -13.30
CA TRP A 383 -19.19 -18.21 -12.87
C TRP A 383 -20.44 -18.03 -13.75
N ALA A 384 -20.54 -16.94 -14.50
CA ALA A 384 -21.69 -16.66 -15.35
C ALA A 384 -21.90 -17.75 -16.41
N LEU A 385 -20.83 -18.21 -17.06
CA LEU A 385 -20.91 -19.29 -18.04
C LEU A 385 -21.28 -20.65 -17.40
N PRO A 386 -20.61 -21.15 -16.33
CA PRO A 386 -21.04 -22.35 -15.61
C PRO A 386 -22.49 -22.29 -15.10
N VAL A 387 -22.89 -21.17 -14.49
CA VAL A 387 -24.25 -20.99 -13.97
C VAL A 387 -25.27 -20.93 -15.11
N ALA A 388 -24.98 -20.23 -16.21
CA ALA A 388 -25.84 -20.21 -17.38
C ALA A 388 -25.99 -21.60 -18.02
N ILE A 389 -24.92 -22.40 -18.07
CA ILE A 389 -24.98 -23.79 -18.54
C ILE A 389 -25.92 -24.63 -17.67
N VAL A 390 -25.81 -24.54 -16.34
CA VAL A 390 -26.68 -25.29 -15.40
C VAL A 390 -28.14 -24.82 -15.50
N LEU A 391 -28.39 -23.51 -15.58
CA LEU A 391 -29.74 -22.96 -15.72
C LEU A 391 -30.38 -23.35 -17.06
N PHE A 392 -29.63 -23.24 -18.16
CA PHE A 392 -30.10 -23.69 -19.46
C PHE A 392 -30.37 -25.20 -19.47
N TRP A 393 -29.51 -26.00 -18.84
CA TRP A 393 -29.71 -27.44 -18.70
C TRP A 393 -30.98 -27.78 -17.91
N GLN A 394 -31.27 -27.09 -16.80
CA GLN A 394 -32.52 -27.25 -16.06
C GLN A 394 -33.74 -26.85 -16.89
N LEU A 395 -33.68 -25.71 -17.58
CA LEU A 395 -34.77 -25.20 -18.41
C LEU A 395 -35.06 -26.10 -19.61
N ALA A 396 -34.02 -26.56 -20.32
CA ALA A 396 -34.17 -27.45 -21.46
C ALA A 396 -34.71 -28.82 -21.03
N SER A 397 -34.37 -29.29 -19.81
CA SER A 397 -34.93 -30.52 -19.24
C SER A 397 -36.39 -30.35 -18.83
N SER A 398 -36.76 -29.24 -18.19
CA SER A 398 -38.15 -28.99 -17.74
C SER A 398 -39.10 -28.66 -18.90
N ALA A 399 -38.61 -28.02 -19.96
CA ALA A 399 -39.35 -27.75 -21.19
C ALA A 399 -39.49 -28.99 -22.10
N GLY A 400 -38.85 -30.11 -21.75
CA GLY A 400 -38.87 -31.35 -22.55
C GLY A 400 -38.01 -31.30 -23.83
N TRP A 401 -37.16 -30.29 -24.00
CA TRP A 401 -36.19 -30.21 -25.09
C TRP A 401 -35.07 -31.24 -24.95
N LEU A 402 -34.73 -31.58 -23.70
CA LEU A 402 -33.84 -32.67 -23.35
C LEU A 402 -34.64 -33.80 -22.69
N SER A 403 -34.47 -35.01 -23.21
CA SER A 403 -35.04 -36.20 -22.59
C SER A 403 -34.33 -36.47 -21.26
N THR A 404 -35.08 -36.40 -20.16
CA THR A 404 -34.60 -36.73 -18.81
C THR A 404 -34.15 -38.19 -18.67
N ARG A 405 -34.54 -39.05 -19.61
CA ARG A 405 -34.06 -40.45 -19.72
C ARG A 405 -32.63 -40.54 -20.26
N ILE A 406 -32.15 -39.53 -21.01
CA ILE A 406 -30.80 -39.51 -21.58
C ILE A 406 -29.87 -38.63 -20.73
N LEU A 407 -30.35 -37.46 -20.32
CA LEU A 407 -29.59 -36.52 -19.48
C LEU A 407 -30.52 -36.04 -18.34
N PRO A 408 -30.20 -36.33 -17.06
CA PRO A 408 -31.06 -35.98 -15.95
C PRO A 408 -31.17 -34.46 -15.79
N SER A 409 -32.22 -33.96 -15.15
CA SER A 409 -32.24 -32.54 -14.77
C SER A 409 -31.24 -32.29 -13.63
N PRO A 410 -30.60 -31.10 -13.55
CA PRO A 410 -29.80 -30.70 -12.39
C PRO A 410 -30.49 -30.93 -11.05
N GLU A 411 -31.79 -30.64 -10.96
CA GLU A 411 -32.62 -30.95 -9.79
C GLU A 411 -32.66 -32.45 -9.48
N GLY A 412 -32.84 -33.30 -10.49
CA GLY A 412 -32.82 -34.75 -10.34
C GLY A 412 -31.49 -35.27 -9.81
N VAL A 413 -30.36 -34.70 -10.25
CA VAL A 413 -29.02 -35.03 -9.73
C VAL A 413 -28.89 -34.67 -8.24
N VAL A 414 -29.40 -33.50 -7.83
CA VAL A 414 -29.37 -33.06 -6.42
C VAL A 414 -30.25 -33.96 -5.55
N LEU A 415 -31.45 -34.31 -6.01
CA LEU A 415 -32.35 -35.23 -5.31
C LEU A 415 -31.75 -36.63 -5.19
N ALA A 416 -31.15 -37.15 -6.27
CA ALA A 416 -30.44 -38.43 -6.24
C ALA A 416 -29.28 -38.42 -5.24
N PHE A 417 -28.48 -37.35 -5.23
CA PHE A 417 -27.41 -37.16 -4.24
C PHE A 417 -27.95 -37.17 -2.81
N TRP A 418 -29.04 -36.45 -2.54
CA TRP A 418 -29.65 -36.40 -1.21
C TRP A 418 -30.18 -37.78 -0.78
N ASN A 419 -30.90 -38.47 -1.66
CA ASN A 419 -31.47 -39.79 -1.38
C ASN A 419 -30.38 -40.84 -1.08
N LEU A 420 -29.31 -40.86 -1.87
CA LEU A 420 -28.16 -41.75 -1.66
C LEU A 420 -27.36 -41.40 -0.41
N SER A 421 -27.30 -40.10 -0.07
CA SER A 421 -26.64 -39.64 1.16
C SER A 421 -27.43 -40.03 2.40
N ALA A 422 -28.76 -39.88 2.36
CA ALA A 422 -29.66 -40.21 3.46
C ALA A 422 -29.77 -41.72 3.69
N SER A 423 -29.69 -42.54 2.63
CA SER A 423 -29.67 -44.01 2.75
C SER A 423 -28.35 -44.56 3.31
N GLY A 424 -27.28 -43.76 3.32
CA GLY A 424 -25.94 -44.16 3.76
C GLY A 424 -25.12 -44.91 2.70
N GLU A 425 -25.75 -45.32 1.59
CA GLU A 425 -25.13 -46.07 0.49
C GLU A 425 -24.01 -45.27 -0.19
N LEU A 426 -24.21 -43.96 -0.38
CA LEU A 426 -23.21 -43.06 -0.98
C LEU A 426 -21.89 -43.08 -0.20
N TRP A 427 -21.98 -42.98 1.12
CA TRP A 427 -20.81 -42.90 2.00
C TRP A 427 -20.02 -44.20 2.04
N GLN A 428 -20.71 -45.35 1.93
CA GLN A 428 -20.06 -46.65 1.85
C GLN A 428 -19.25 -46.79 0.55
N HIS A 429 -19.86 -46.48 -0.59
CA HIS A 429 -19.16 -46.52 -1.88
C HIS A 429 -18.01 -45.52 -1.96
N LEU A 430 -18.21 -44.30 -1.45
CA LEU A 430 -17.18 -43.27 -1.35
C LEU A 430 -15.99 -43.74 -0.51
N ALA A 431 -16.25 -44.34 0.65
CA ALA A 431 -15.21 -44.84 1.56
C ALA A 431 -14.40 -45.98 0.92
N ILE A 432 -15.07 -46.93 0.25
CA ILE A 432 -14.41 -48.05 -0.43
C ILE A 432 -13.50 -47.55 -1.56
N SER A 433 -13.99 -46.65 -2.41
CA SER A 433 -13.19 -46.06 -3.49
C SER A 433 -12.01 -45.26 -2.94
N SER A 434 -12.22 -44.47 -1.88
CA SER A 434 -11.15 -43.71 -1.23
C SER A 434 -10.07 -44.62 -0.63
N TRP A 435 -10.47 -45.73 -0.01
CA TRP A 435 -9.55 -46.73 0.54
C TRP A 435 -8.68 -47.38 -0.54
N ARG A 436 -9.30 -47.82 -1.65
CA ARG A 436 -8.58 -48.36 -2.81
C ARG A 436 -7.58 -47.37 -3.38
N ALA A 437 -8.00 -46.11 -3.51
CA ALA A 437 -7.15 -45.03 -3.98
C ALA A 437 -5.91 -44.86 -3.10
N VAL A 438 -6.11 -44.79 -1.77
CA VAL A 438 -5.03 -44.61 -0.79
C VAL A 438 -4.04 -45.79 -0.84
N ILE A 439 -4.52 -47.04 -0.80
CA ILE A 439 -3.62 -48.20 -0.85
C ILE A 439 -2.86 -48.24 -2.19
N GLY A 440 -3.58 -48.09 -3.30
CA GLY A 440 -2.97 -48.12 -4.64
C GLY A 440 -1.88 -47.06 -4.77
N PHE A 441 -2.16 -45.84 -4.33
CA PHE A 441 -1.17 -44.76 -4.31
C PHE A 441 -0.01 -45.04 -3.36
N SER A 442 -0.24 -45.58 -2.17
CA SER A 442 0.83 -45.94 -1.23
C SER A 442 1.77 -47.00 -1.81
N ILE A 443 1.23 -48.05 -2.46
CA ILE A 443 2.03 -49.11 -3.07
C ILE A 443 2.78 -48.57 -4.30
N GLY A 444 2.06 -48.00 -5.25
CA GLY A 444 2.63 -47.51 -6.51
C GLY A 444 3.60 -46.36 -6.29
N GLY A 445 3.27 -45.44 -5.39
CA GLY A 445 4.14 -44.34 -5.02
C GLY A 445 5.40 -44.79 -4.29
N SER A 446 5.31 -45.73 -3.35
CA SER A 446 6.50 -46.28 -2.69
C SER A 446 7.40 -47.02 -3.68
N LEU A 447 6.83 -47.85 -4.55
CA LEU A 447 7.59 -48.60 -5.55
C LEU A 447 8.22 -47.68 -6.60
N GLY A 448 7.46 -46.69 -7.10
CA GLY A 448 7.95 -45.68 -8.03
C GLY A 448 9.08 -44.86 -7.44
N MET A 449 8.94 -44.44 -6.17
CA MET A 449 9.99 -43.72 -5.46
C MET A 449 11.24 -44.59 -5.29
N ILE A 450 11.12 -45.83 -4.82
CA ILE A 450 12.24 -46.77 -4.66
C ILE A 450 12.97 -46.98 -6.00
N LEU A 451 12.24 -47.29 -7.07
CA LEU A 451 12.85 -47.48 -8.39
C LEU A 451 13.51 -46.19 -8.89
N GLY A 452 12.89 -45.04 -8.68
CA GLY A 452 13.42 -43.73 -9.08
C GLY A 452 14.70 -43.39 -8.32
N LEU A 453 14.76 -43.71 -7.02
CA LEU A 453 15.96 -43.59 -6.19
C LEU A 453 17.07 -44.51 -6.70
N ILE A 454 16.77 -45.78 -6.99
CA ILE A 454 17.77 -46.75 -7.50
C ILE A 454 18.34 -46.28 -8.84
N SER A 455 17.50 -45.89 -9.80
CA SER A 455 17.93 -45.39 -11.11
C SER A 455 18.66 -44.05 -11.03
N GLY A 456 18.21 -43.16 -10.13
CA GLY A 456 18.78 -41.83 -9.96
C GLY A 456 20.19 -41.88 -9.35
N LEU A 457 20.37 -42.69 -8.31
CA LEU A 457 21.61 -42.78 -7.52
C LEU A 457 22.65 -43.73 -8.13
N SER A 458 22.23 -44.76 -8.86
CA SER A 458 23.12 -45.79 -9.40
C SER A 458 23.21 -45.75 -10.93
N ARG A 459 24.43 -45.71 -11.46
CA ARG A 459 24.69 -45.86 -12.92
C ARG A 459 24.24 -47.21 -13.45
N TRP A 460 24.34 -48.26 -12.63
CA TRP A 460 23.85 -49.60 -12.99
C TRP A 460 22.33 -49.67 -12.91
N GLY A 461 21.73 -49.04 -11.90
CA GLY A 461 20.28 -48.89 -11.78
C GLY A 461 19.68 -48.22 -13.01
N GLU A 462 20.25 -47.08 -13.43
CA GLU A 462 19.83 -46.36 -14.64
C GLU A 462 19.90 -47.26 -15.89
N ARG A 463 21.04 -47.93 -16.12
CA ARG A 463 21.23 -48.77 -17.31
C ARG A 463 20.27 -49.97 -17.37
N LEU A 464 19.95 -50.58 -16.22
CA LEU A 464 19.13 -51.79 -16.16
C LEU A 464 17.63 -51.49 -16.06
N LEU A 465 17.25 -50.51 -15.26
CA LEU A 465 15.86 -50.23 -14.92
C LEU A 465 15.25 -49.16 -15.80
N ASP A 466 15.97 -48.10 -16.19
CA ASP A 466 15.34 -46.94 -16.80
C ASP A 466 14.70 -47.25 -18.14
N SER A 467 15.45 -47.89 -19.05
CA SER A 467 14.91 -48.34 -20.33
C SER A 467 13.69 -49.25 -20.13
N SER A 468 13.77 -50.22 -19.22
CA SER A 468 12.71 -51.18 -18.93
C SER A 468 11.44 -50.52 -18.38
N VAL A 469 11.59 -49.58 -17.45
CA VAL A 469 10.48 -48.83 -16.83
C VAL A 469 9.87 -47.86 -17.85
N GLN A 470 10.67 -47.22 -18.69
CA GLN A 470 10.18 -46.37 -19.78
C GLN A 470 9.43 -47.16 -20.85
N MET A 471 9.89 -48.38 -21.19
CA MET A 471 9.16 -49.29 -22.07
C MET A 471 7.81 -49.68 -21.47
N LEU A 472 7.79 -50.06 -20.18
CA LEU A 472 6.57 -50.46 -19.49
C LEU A 472 5.56 -49.30 -19.37
N ARG A 473 6.05 -48.07 -19.15
CA ARG A 473 5.22 -46.85 -19.11
C ARG A 473 4.45 -46.62 -20.41
N ASN A 474 5.06 -46.94 -21.55
CA ASN A 474 4.43 -46.71 -22.85
C ASN A 474 3.25 -47.63 -23.11
N VAL A 475 3.13 -48.73 -22.35
CA VAL A 475 1.94 -49.58 -22.36
C VAL A 475 0.85 -48.85 -21.57
N PRO A 476 -0.29 -48.50 -22.19
CA PRO A 476 -1.41 -47.93 -21.45
C PRO A 476 -1.84 -48.93 -20.38
N HIS A 477 -1.67 -48.60 -19.09
CA HIS A 477 -1.96 -49.53 -17.99
C HIS A 477 -3.43 -49.96 -17.96
N LEU A 478 -4.34 -49.13 -18.50
CA LEU A 478 -5.75 -49.48 -18.69
C LEU A 478 -5.97 -50.58 -19.74
N ALA A 479 -5.07 -50.74 -20.71
CA ALA A 479 -5.14 -51.84 -21.68
C ALA A 479 -4.82 -53.21 -21.04
N LEU A 480 -4.24 -53.21 -19.83
CA LEU A 480 -3.91 -54.43 -19.08
C LEU A 480 -5.10 -55.00 -18.30
N ILE A 481 -6.24 -54.31 -18.25
CA ILE A 481 -7.40 -54.72 -17.44
C ILE A 481 -7.83 -56.18 -17.69
N PRO A 482 -7.99 -56.67 -18.94
CA PRO A 482 -8.38 -58.06 -19.17
C PRO A 482 -7.36 -59.07 -18.61
N LEU A 483 -6.07 -58.74 -18.71
CA LEU A 483 -4.98 -59.58 -18.22
C LEU A 483 -4.91 -59.56 -16.69
N VAL A 484 -5.09 -58.39 -16.07
CA VAL A 484 -5.14 -58.24 -14.62
C VAL A 484 -6.32 -59.00 -14.03
N ILE A 485 -7.49 -58.96 -14.68
CA ILE A 485 -8.66 -59.76 -14.28
C ILE A 485 -8.35 -61.25 -14.40
N LEU A 486 -7.65 -61.69 -15.45
CA LEU A 486 -7.24 -63.08 -15.60
C LEU A 486 -6.28 -63.53 -14.49
N TRP A 487 -5.35 -62.67 -14.07
CA TRP A 487 -4.33 -62.98 -13.06
C TRP A 487 -4.87 -62.96 -11.63
N PHE A 488 -5.64 -61.94 -11.29
CA PHE A 488 -6.04 -61.63 -9.92
C PHE A 488 -7.53 -61.76 -9.66
N GLY A 489 -8.32 -62.13 -10.68
CA GLY A 489 -9.78 -62.16 -10.61
C GLY A 489 -10.41 -60.78 -10.61
N ILE A 490 -11.67 -60.72 -10.18
CA ILE A 490 -12.48 -59.49 -10.06
C ILE A 490 -12.40 -58.85 -8.66
N ASP A 491 -11.52 -59.37 -7.81
CA ASP A 491 -11.36 -58.98 -6.42
C ASP A 491 -10.68 -57.61 -6.26
N GLU A 492 -10.56 -57.14 -5.02
CA GLU A 492 -9.94 -55.86 -4.67
C GLU A 492 -8.51 -55.71 -5.20
N THR A 493 -7.77 -56.82 -5.28
CA THR A 493 -6.36 -56.87 -5.73
C THR A 493 -6.18 -56.31 -7.14
N ALA A 494 -7.08 -56.60 -8.08
CA ALA A 494 -6.98 -56.14 -9.47
C ALA A 494 -7.07 -54.61 -9.57
N LYS A 495 -8.02 -54.00 -8.85
CA LYS A 495 -8.24 -52.55 -8.80
C LYS A 495 -7.05 -51.82 -8.18
N ILE A 496 -6.58 -52.32 -7.03
CA ILE A 496 -5.43 -51.76 -6.32
C ILE A 496 -4.17 -51.86 -7.19
N PHE A 497 -3.97 -52.98 -7.89
CA PHE A 497 -2.83 -53.17 -8.79
C PHE A 497 -2.80 -52.15 -9.93
N LEU A 498 -3.94 -51.90 -10.59
CA LEU A 498 -4.04 -50.93 -11.67
C LEU A 498 -3.73 -49.50 -11.18
N VAL A 499 -4.29 -49.10 -10.04
CA VAL A 499 -4.01 -47.80 -9.42
C VAL A 499 -2.54 -47.67 -9.02
N ALA A 500 -1.95 -48.72 -8.44
CA ALA A 500 -0.53 -48.76 -8.12
C ALA A 500 0.34 -48.59 -9.37
N LEU A 501 0.02 -49.29 -10.46
CA LEU A 501 0.76 -49.17 -11.71
C LEU A 501 0.65 -47.77 -12.33
N GLY A 502 -0.54 -47.15 -12.29
CA GLY A 502 -0.76 -45.79 -12.81
C GLY A 502 -0.04 -44.70 -12.01
N THR A 503 0.11 -44.88 -10.69
CA THR A 503 0.80 -43.94 -9.80
C THR A 503 2.32 -44.11 -9.79
N LEU A 504 2.81 -45.32 -10.11
CA LEU A 504 4.24 -45.66 -10.12
C LEU A 504 5.05 -44.79 -11.09
N PHE A 505 4.64 -44.70 -12.36
CA PHE A 505 5.48 -44.07 -13.40
C PHE A 505 5.70 -42.56 -13.21
N PRO A 506 4.68 -41.75 -12.89
CA PRO A 506 4.89 -40.32 -12.62
C PRO A 506 5.85 -40.09 -11.44
N ILE A 507 5.74 -40.88 -10.37
CA ILE A 507 6.61 -40.76 -9.20
C ILE A 507 8.03 -41.22 -9.54
N TYR A 508 8.20 -42.32 -10.28
CA TYR A 508 9.49 -42.80 -10.77
C TYR A 508 10.26 -41.74 -11.57
N ILE A 509 9.64 -41.21 -12.63
CA ILE A 509 10.29 -40.27 -13.56
C ILE A 509 10.73 -39.02 -12.84
N ASN A 510 9.84 -38.45 -12.03
CA ASN A 510 10.12 -37.19 -11.36
C ASN A 510 11.12 -37.35 -10.21
N THR A 511 11.17 -38.52 -9.57
CA THR A 511 12.22 -38.84 -8.60
C THR A 511 13.58 -38.97 -9.27
N TRP A 512 13.66 -39.73 -10.38
CA TRP A 512 14.89 -39.88 -11.15
C TRP A 512 15.40 -38.54 -11.71
N HIS A 513 14.50 -37.76 -12.33
CA HIS A 513 14.82 -36.45 -12.89
C HIS A 513 15.28 -35.46 -11.81
N GLY A 514 14.63 -35.47 -10.64
CA GLY A 514 15.01 -34.63 -9.51
C GLY A 514 16.44 -34.91 -9.04
N ILE A 515 16.82 -36.19 -8.93
CA ILE A 515 18.17 -36.60 -8.50
C ILE A 515 19.24 -36.22 -9.53
N ARG A 516 18.94 -36.34 -10.83
CA ARG A 516 19.92 -36.14 -11.89
C ARG A 516 20.21 -34.68 -12.21
N ASN A 517 19.28 -33.78 -11.91
CA ASN A 517 19.42 -32.35 -12.18
C ASN A 517 19.86 -31.55 -10.95
N ILE A 518 20.30 -32.23 -9.88
CA ILE A 518 20.90 -31.56 -8.73
C ILE A 518 22.18 -30.85 -9.19
N ASP A 519 22.37 -29.62 -8.69
CA ASP A 519 23.57 -28.83 -8.95
C ASP A 519 24.84 -29.63 -8.59
N ARG A 520 25.75 -29.71 -9.56
CA ARG A 520 27.02 -30.43 -9.39
C ARG A 520 27.90 -29.80 -8.29
N GLY A 521 27.86 -28.49 -8.13
CA GLY A 521 28.58 -27.77 -7.08
C GLY A 521 28.14 -28.17 -5.67
N LEU A 522 26.84 -28.46 -5.46
CA LEU A 522 26.35 -28.97 -4.17
C LEU A 522 26.90 -30.36 -3.86
N LEU A 523 27.02 -31.22 -4.88
CA LEU A 523 27.58 -32.56 -4.73
C LEU A 523 29.09 -32.52 -4.48
N GLU A 524 29.82 -31.63 -5.17
CA GLU A 524 31.25 -31.42 -4.99
C GLU A 524 31.56 -30.87 -3.59
N MET A 525 30.81 -29.84 -3.15
CA MET A 525 30.90 -29.29 -1.81
C MET A 525 30.64 -30.36 -0.74
N ALA A 526 29.54 -31.09 -0.85
CA ALA A 526 29.21 -32.10 0.14
C ALA A 526 30.31 -33.18 0.26
N ARG A 527 30.88 -33.62 -0.87
CA ARG A 527 32.00 -34.57 -0.88
C ARG A 527 33.28 -33.98 -0.32
N SER A 528 33.57 -32.70 -0.54
CA SER A 528 34.75 -32.05 0.05
C SER A 528 34.66 -31.96 1.58
N TYR A 529 33.46 -31.89 2.13
CA TYR A 529 33.19 -31.99 3.57
C TYR A 529 33.07 -33.44 4.08
N GLY A 530 33.40 -34.44 3.25
CA GLY A 530 33.40 -35.85 3.64
C GLY A 530 32.03 -36.52 3.64
N LEU A 531 30.96 -35.84 3.18
CA LEU A 531 29.66 -36.49 3.03
C LEU A 531 29.73 -37.52 1.89
N SER A 532 29.41 -38.75 2.23
CA SER A 532 29.33 -39.87 1.29
C SER A 532 28.15 -40.78 1.63
N GLY A 533 27.75 -41.62 0.67
CA GLY A 533 26.69 -42.62 0.85
C GLY A 533 25.37 -42.03 1.35
N PHE A 534 24.87 -42.56 2.46
CA PHE A 534 23.57 -42.18 3.03
C PHE A 534 23.54 -40.74 3.56
N SER A 535 24.66 -40.23 4.09
CA SER A 535 24.73 -38.86 4.60
C SER A 535 24.57 -37.83 3.47
N LEU A 536 25.23 -38.07 2.33
CA LEU A 536 25.06 -37.26 1.11
C LEU A 536 23.61 -37.33 0.60
N PHE A 537 23.02 -38.52 0.67
CA PHE A 537 21.63 -38.72 0.26
C PHE A 537 20.65 -37.88 1.08
N VAL A 538 20.68 -37.99 2.41
CA VAL A 538 19.72 -37.33 3.30
C VAL A 538 19.88 -35.81 3.32
N HIS A 539 21.12 -35.30 3.30
CA HIS A 539 21.36 -33.86 3.48
C HIS A 539 21.36 -33.06 2.19
N VAL A 540 21.61 -33.69 1.04
CA VAL A 540 21.81 -32.97 -0.23
C VAL A 540 20.89 -33.52 -1.32
N ILE A 541 20.95 -34.84 -1.58
CA ILE A 541 20.26 -35.40 -2.74
C ILE A 541 18.74 -35.40 -2.56
N LEU A 542 18.24 -35.90 -1.42
CA LEU A 542 16.81 -36.00 -1.16
C LEU A 542 16.14 -34.62 -1.06
N PRO A 543 16.68 -33.64 -0.30
CA PRO A 543 16.12 -32.27 -0.31
C PRO A 543 16.18 -31.61 -1.69
N GLY A 544 17.28 -31.78 -2.43
CA GLY A 544 17.44 -31.21 -3.77
C GLY A 544 16.47 -31.80 -4.80
N ALA A 545 16.15 -33.09 -4.70
CA ALA A 545 15.21 -33.76 -5.58
C ALA A 545 13.73 -33.56 -5.17
N LEU A 546 13.47 -33.17 -3.93
CA LEU A 546 12.12 -33.07 -3.34
C LEU A 546 11.12 -32.22 -4.16
N PRO A 547 11.49 -31.05 -4.74
CA PRO A 547 10.58 -30.29 -5.59
C PRO A 547 10.07 -31.10 -6.79
N SER A 548 10.96 -31.85 -7.46
CA SER A 548 10.55 -32.72 -8.57
C SER A 548 9.70 -33.89 -8.07
N ILE A 549 10.05 -34.53 -6.96
CA ILE A 549 9.24 -35.61 -6.37
C ILE A 549 7.79 -35.15 -6.10
N MET A 550 7.60 -33.93 -5.59
CA MET A 550 6.27 -33.35 -5.36
C MET A 550 5.46 -33.13 -6.65
N VAL A 551 6.13 -32.75 -7.75
CA VAL A 551 5.49 -32.72 -9.07
C VAL A 551 5.00 -34.11 -9.46
N GLY A 552 5.83 -35.14 -9.26
CA GLY A 552 5.46 -36.54 -9.50
C GLY A 552 4.25 -37.00 -8.69
N VAL A 553 4.21 -36.67 -7.39
CA VAL A 553 3.08 -36.98 -6.49
C VAL A 553 1.78 -36.33 -6.99
N ARG A 554 1.83 -35.05 -7.41
CA ARG A 554 0.66 -34.33 -7.92
C ARG A 554 0.11 -34.96 -9.19
N PHE A 555 0.96 -35.33 -10.14
CA PHE A 555 0.55 -36.06 -11.34
C PHE A 555 -0.04 -37.43 -11.02
N ALA A 556 0.59 -38.16 -10.08
CA ALA A 556 0.10 -39.48 -9.66
C ALA A 556 -1.28 -39.40 -9.00
N LEU A 557 -1.58 -38.40 -8.17
CA LEU A 557 -2.90 -38.22 -7.57
C LEU A 557 -4.02 -38.01 -8.61
N GLY A 558 -3.73 -37.31 -9.72
CA GLY A 558 -4.68 -37.16 -10.83
C GLY A 558 -4.92 -38.48 -11.58
N LEU A 559 -3.83 -39.19 -11.91
CA LEU A 559 -3.91 -40.48 -12.61
C LEU A 559 -4.52 -41.59 -11.75
N MET A 560 -4.35 -41.55 -10.43
CA MET A 560 -4.94 -42.46 -9.45
C MET A 560 -6.46 -42.51 -9.60
N TRP A 561 -7.13 -41.35 -9.56
CA TRP A 561 -8.59 -41.27 -9.68
C TRP A 561 -9.07 -41.72 -11.06
N LEU A 562 -8.40 -41.29 -12.14
CA LEU A 562 -8.76 -41.71 -13.51
C LEU A 562 -8.67 -43.22 -13.67
N THR A 563 -7.62 -43.83 -13.13
CA THR A 563 -7.42 -45.28 -13.18
C THR A 563 -8.45 -46.03 -12.35
N LEU A 564 -8.76 -45.51 -11.15
CA LEU A 564 -9.75 -46.10 -10.27
C LEU A 564 -11.15 -46.07 -10.89
N ILE A 565 -11.54 -44.96 -11.54
CA ILE A 565 -12.80 -44.85 -12.28
C ILE A 565 -12.92 -46.01 -13.26
N VAL A 566 -11.94 -46.17 -14.15
CA VAL A 566 -12.00 -47.22 -15.19
C VAL A 566 -11.98 -48.61 -14.56
N ALA A 567 -11.13 -48.86 -13.56
CA ALA A 567 -11.06 -50.16 -12.89
C ALA A 567 -12.36 -50.54 -12.20
N GLU A 568 -13.04 -49.59 -11.52
CA GLU A 568 -14.31 -49.83 -10.84
C GLU A 568 -15.48 -50.01 -11.81
N THR A 569 -15.40 -49.46 -13.03
CA THR A 569 -16.47 -49.61 -14.03
C THR A 569 -16.47 -50.95 -14.76
N ILE A 570 -15.35 -51.66 -14.82
CA ILE A 570 -15.25 -52.91 -15.58
C ILE A 570 -15.44 -54.13 -14.69
N SER A 571 -14.97 -54.07 -13.43
CA SER A 571 -14.87 -55.27 -12.59
C SER A 571 -14.89 -54.91 -11.09
N ALA A 572 -16.03 -54.40 -10.61
CA ALA A 572 -16.25 -54.18 -9.19
C ALA A 572 -17.70 -54.46 -8.79
N ASN A 573 -17.89 -54.86 -7.53
CA ASN A 573 -19.21 -55.07 -6.92
C ASN A 573 -19.56 -53.97 -5.89
N SER A 574 -18.71 -52.94 -5.80
CA SER A 574 -18.83 -51.82 -4.86
C SER A 574 -17.91 -50.67 -5.29
N GLY A 575 -18.20 -49.45 -4.86
CA GLY A 575 -17.42 -48.24 -5.17
C GLY A 575 -18.20 -47.26 -6.05
N ILE A 576 -17.67 -46.07 -6.25
CA ILE A 576 -18.33 -45.00 -7.01
C ILE A 576 -18.47 -45.40 -8.50
N GLY A 577 -17.48 -46.09 -9.07
CA GLY A 577 -17.55 -46.58 -10.46
C GLY A 577 -18.56 -47.71 -10.65
N TYR A 578 -18.72 -48.57 -9.63
CA TYR A 578 -19.79 -49.57 -9.59
C TYR A 578 -21.16 -48.90 -9.48
N LEU A 579 -21.32 -47.93 -8.58
CA LEU A 579 -22.54 -47.14 -8.42
C LEU A 579 -22.97 -46.51 -9.76
N ALA A 580 -22.01 -45.98 -10.52
CA ALA A 580 -22.26 -45.43 -11.85
C ALA A 580 -22.70 -46.50 -12.87
N MET A 581 -22.07 -47.68 -12.89
CA MET A 581 -22.44 -48.74 -13.84
C MET A 581 -23.76 -49.41 -13.51
N ASN A 582 -24.01 -49.69 -12.23
CA ASN A 582 -25.28 -50.23 -11.75
C ASN A 582 -26.43 -49.27 -12.08
N ALA A 583 -26.26 -47.98 -11.78
CA ALA A 583 -27.22 -46.95 -12.16
C ALA A 583 -27.47 -46.91 -13.68
N ARG A 584 -26.43 -47.05 -14.49
CA ARG A 584 -26.54 -47.10 -15.96
C ARG A 584 -27.34 -48.31 -16.44
N GLU A 585 -27.16 -49.50 -15.85
CA GLU A 585 -27.94 -50.70 -16.19
C GLU A 585 -29.44 -50.51 -15.94
N PHE A 586 -29.80 -49.80 -14.87
CA PHE A 586 -31.19 -49.45 -14.54
C PHE A 586 -31.67 -48.13 -15.16
N LEU A 587 -30.89 -47.52 -16.06
CA LEU A 587 -31.19 -46.22 -16.71
C LEU A 587 -31.41 -45.06 -15.71
N GLN A 588 -30.82 -45.12 -14.52
CA GLN A 588 -30.79 -44.07 -13.49
C GLN A 588 -29.69 -43.05 -13.82
N THR A 589 -29.93 -42.25 -14.85
CA THR A 589 -28.92 -41.30 -15.37
C THR A 589 -28.55 -40.20 -14.38
N ASP A 590 -29.44 -39.87 -13.45
CA ASP A 590 -29.22 -38.99 -12.30
C ASP A 590 -28.10 -39.50 -11.39
N VAL A 591 -28.15 -40.76 -10.99
CA VAL A 591 -27.12 -41.40 -10.15
C VAL A 591 -25.77 -41.51 -10.87
N VAL A 592 -25.78 -41.75 -12.19
CA VAL A 592 -24.56 -41.74 -13.02
C VAL A 592 -23.86 -40.37 -12.94
N VAL A 593 -24.62 -39.28 -13.06
CA VAL A 593 -24.06 -37.91 -12.97
C VAL A 593 -23.57 -37.60 -11.55
N VAL A 594 -24.26 -38.05 -10.51
CA VAL A 594 -23.79 -37.94 -9.12
C VAL A 594 -22.41 -38.57 -8.95
N ALA A 595 -22.20 -39.78 -9.49
CA ALA A 595 -20.93 -40.47 -9.42
C ALA A 595 -19.80 -39.69 -10.14
N ILE A 596 -20.08 -39.09 -11.30
CA ILE A 596 -19.12 -38.24 -12.03
C ILE A 596 -18.74 -37.00 -11.21
N VAL A 597 -19.73 -36.32 -10.60
CA VAL A 597 -19.49 -35.14 -9.75
C VAL A 597 -18.64 -35.51 -8.54
N LEU A 598 -18.89 -36.66 -7.90
CA LEU A 598 -18.08 -37.13 -6.78
C LEU A 598 -16.61 -37.34 -7.16
N TYR A 599 -16.32 -37.96 -8.30
CA TYR A 599 -14.94 -38.09 -8.76
C TYR A 599 -14.27 -36.75 -9.06
N ALA A 600 -15.01 -35.78 -9.63
CA ALA A 600 -14.49 -34.44 -9.85
C ALA A 600 -14.13 -33.73 -8.53
N LEU A 601 -14.98 -33.87 -7.50
CA LEU A 601 -14.73 -33.32 -6.17
C LEU A 601 -13.52 -33.97 -5.50
N LEU A 602 -13.40 -35.30 -5.58
CA LEU A 602 -12.27 -36.05 -5.03
C LEU A 602 -10.95 -35.69 -5.73
N GLY A 603 -10.96 -35.56 -7.05
CA GLY A 603 -9.81 -35.09 -7.81
C GLY A 603 -9.38 -33.67 -7.41
N LYS A 604 -10.35 -32.77 -7.18
CA LYS A 604 -10.08 -31.42 -6.70
C LYS A 604 -9.50 -31.40 -5.29
N LEU A 605 -10.04 -32.21 -4.39
CA LEU A 605 -9.54 -32.37 -3.01
C LEU A 605 -8.08 -32.86 -3.02
N ALA A 606 -7.74 -33.81 -3.88
CA ALA A 606 -6.39 -34.32 -4.02
C ALA A 606 -5.39 -33.26 -4.53
N ASP A 607 -5.75 -32.43 -5.53
CA ASP A 607 -4.90 -31.32 -6.01
C ASP A 607 -4.68 -30.27 -4.91
N VAL A 608 -5.71 -29.92 -4.14
CA VAL A 608 -5.59 -29.01 -2.99
C VAL A 608 -4.66 -29.57 -1.93
N SER A 609 -4.82 -30.85 -1.59
CA SER A 609 -3.98 -31.53 -0.60
C SER A 609 -2.50 -31.57 -1.03
N ALA A 610 -2.24 -31.83 -2.32
CA ALA A 610 -0.88 -31.84 -2.87
C ALA A 610 -0.19 -30.47 -2.76
N ARG A 611 -0.90 -29.38 -3.07
CA ARG A 611 -0.38 -28.00 -2.95
C ARG A 611 -0.07 -27.62 -1.50
N LEU A 612 -0.89 -28.10 -0.56
CA LEU A 612 -0.68 -27.85 0.86
C LEU A 612 0.60 -28.57 1.35
N LEU A 613 0.80 -29.83 0.96
CA LEU A 613 2.04 -30.56 1.24
C LEU A 613 3.27 -29.87 0.61
N GLU A 614 3.13 -29.36 -0.62
CA GLU A 614 4.20 -28.63 -1.31
C GLU A 614 4.66 -27.40 -0.53
N HIS A 615 3.73 -26.58 -0.02
CA HIS A 615 4.07 -25.41 0.79
C HIS A 615 4.76 -25.79 2.11
N VAL A 616 4.33 -26.88 2.75
CA VAL A 616 4.92 -27.32 4.03
C VAL A 616 6.33 -27.87 3.84
N TRP A 617 6.53 -28.72 2.82
CA TRP A 617 7.80 -29.41 2.60
C TRP A 617 8.83 -28.58 1.83
N LEU A 618 8.39 -27.62 1.02
CA LEU A 618 9.27 -26.73 0.24
C LEU A 618 9.41 -25.33 0.83
N ARG A 619 9.04 -25.12 2.10
CA ARG A 619 9.20 -23.84 2.82
C ARG A 619 10.61 -23.24 2.77
N TRP A 620 11.63 -24.08 2.59
CA TRP A 620 13.04 -23.68 2.47
C TRP A 620 13.37 -23.13 1.09
N HIS A 621 12.61 -23.51 0.05
CA HIS A 621 12.88 -23.12 -1.32
C HIS A 621 12.50 -21.64 -1.54
N PRO A 622 13.35 -20.82 -2.17
CA PRO A 622 13.13 -19.37 -2.29
C PRO A 622 11.77 -18.98 -2.89
N ALA A 623 11.25 -19.78 -3.83
CA ALA A 623 9.93 -19.56 -4.44
C ALA A 623 8.76 -19.60 -3.43
N TYR A 624 8.95 -20.19 -2.25
CA TYR A 624 7.94 -20.32 -1.19
C TYR A 624 8.25 -19.47 0.05
N GLN A 625 9.32 -18.65 0.01
CA GLN A 625 9.65 -17.71 1.09
C GLN A 625 9.01 -16.34 0.81
N SER A 626 7.93 -16.01 1.51
CA SER A 626 7.41 -14.64 1.56
C SER A 626 8.12 -13.86 2.68
N LYS A 627 9.04 -12.96 2.33
CA LYS A 627 9.58 -11.98 3.29
C LYS A 627 8.78 -10.69 3.19
N GLU A 628 8.26 -10.23 4.33
CA GLU A 628 7.68 -8.89 4.46
C GLU A 628 8.80 -7.91 4.82
N GLU A 629 9.08 -6.96 3.94
CA GLU A 629 10.07 -5.89 4.15
C GLU A 629 9.36 -4.54 3.97
N MET A 630 9.52 -3.64 4.94
CA MET A 630 8.90 -2.31 4.94
C MET A 630 10.00 -1.24 4.88
N LEU A 631 10.27 -0.75 3.67
CA LEU A 631 11.33 0.21 3.39
C LEU A 631 10.76 1.52 2.83
N GLU A 632 11.08 2.65 3.47
CA GLU A 632 10.85 3.99 2.89
C GLU A 632 12.20 4.57 2.44
N LEU A 633 12.35 4.85 1.15
CA LEU A 633 13.59 5.32 0.55
C LEU A 633 13.31 6.41 -0.50
N ARG A 634 13.95 7.58 -0.34
CA ARG A 634 13.93 8.66 -1.33
C ARG A 634 15.34 8.93 -1.84
N ILE A 635 15.53 8.91 -3.15
CA ILE A 635 16.81 9.18 -3.82
C ILE A 635 16.63 10.37 -4.77
N PRO A 636 17.27 11.53 -4.51
CA PRO A 636 17.32 12.64 -5.45
C PRO A 636 17.91 12.22 -6.81
N ALA A 637 17.40 12.82 -7.89
CA ALA A 637 17.92 12.58 -9.24
C ALA A 637 19.40 12.99 -9.33
N GLY A 638 20.20 12.13 -9.97
CA GLY A 638 21.64 12.33 -10.15
C GLY A 638 22.49 11.95 -8.94
N GLN A 639 21.91 11.58 -7.80
CA GLN A 639 22.67 11.17 -6.62
C GLN A 639 23.29 9.78 -6.81
N PHE A 640 24.52 9.58 -6.31
CA PHE A 640 25.12 8.27 -6.16
C PHE A 640 24.85 7.74 -4.74
N VAL A 641 24.07 6.67 -4.61
CA VAL A 641 23.72 6.07 -3.32
C VAL A 641 24.30 4.66 -3.24
N ALA A 642 24.96 4.34 -2.13
CA ALA A 642 25.39 2.98 -1.82
C ALA A 642 24.51 2.39 -0.71
N VAL A 643 24.13 1.13 -0.87
CA VAL A 643 23.38 0.33 0.09
C VAL A 643 24.30 -0.77 0.60
N VAL A 644 24.62 -0.68 1.88
CA VAL A 644 25.42 -1.66 2.62
C VAL A 644 24.54 -2.42 3.59
N GLY A 645 25.03 -3.55 4.07
CA GLY A 645 24.36 -4.34 5.10
C GLY A 645 24.67 -5.82 5.01
N ARG A 646 24.30 -6.55 6.06
CA ARG A 646 24.56 -8.00 6.12
C ARG A 646 23.84 -8.74 4.99
N SER A 647 24.36 -9.93 4.66
CA SER A 647 23.70 -10.81 3.71
C SER A 647 22.29 -11.17 4.22
N GLY A 648 21.31 -11.22 3.31
CA GLY A 648 19.92 -11.52 3.64
C GLY A 648 19.05 -10.36 4.14
N GLY A 649 19.57 -9.13 4.19
CA GLY A 649 18.84 -7.92 4.60
C GLY A 649 17.99 -7.24 3.52
N GLY A 650 17.64 -7.90 2.41
CA GLY A 650 16.73 -7.34 1.40
C GLY A 650 17.37 -6.52 0.27
N LYS A 651 18.70 -6.38 0.23
CA LYS A 651 19.40 -5.51 -0.73
C LYS A 651 19.13 -5.87 -2.21
N SER A 652 19.27 -7.13 -2.59
CA SER A 652 19.00 -7.56 -3.98
C SER A 652 17.50 -7.56 -4.31
N THR A 653 16.63 -7.79 -3.31
CA THR A 653 15.17 -7.64 -3.46
C THR A 653 14.80 -6.19 -3.76
N LEU A 654 15.39 -5.23 -3.07
CA LEU A 654 15.25 -3.79 -3.36
C LEU A 654 15.62 -3.48 -4.82
N LEU A 655 16.76 -3.98 -5.31
CA LEU A 655 17.16 -3.75 -6.71
C LEU A 655 16.19 -4.38 -7.71
N ARG A 656 15.67 -5.58 -7.44
CA ARG A 656 14.70 -6.25 -8.33
C ARG A 656 13.34 -5.54 -8.35
N LEU A 657 12.89 -5.03 -7.21
CA LEU A 657 11.70 -4.19 -7.10
C LEU A 657 11.86 -2.91 -7.93
N LEU A 658 13.01 -2.22 -7.81
CA LEU A 658 13.31 -1.01 -8.57
C LEU A 658 13.47 -1.28 -10.07
N ALA A 659 14.02 -2.43 -10.45
CA ALA A 659 14.14 -2.84 -11.85
C ALA A 659 12.81 -3.34 -12.47
N GLY A 660 11.74 -3.45 -11.68
CA GLY A 660 10.46 -3.99 -12.14
C GLY A 660 10.46 -5.51 -12.37
N LEU A 661 11.47 -6.23 -11.87
CA LEU A 661 11.59 -7.69 -11.98
C LEU A 661 10.78 -8.43 -10.91
N GLU A 662 10.44 -7.74 -9.82
CA GLU A 662 9.54 -8.20 -8.78
C GLU A 662 8.43 -7.15 -8.56
N THR A 663 7.22 -7.61 -8.23
CA THR A 663 6.12 -6.73 -7.91
C THR A 663 6.03 -6.54 -6.40
N PRO A 664 5.98 -5.30 -5.88
CA PRO A 664 5.79 -5.09 -4.46
C PRO A 664 4.45 -5.68 -4.01
N ASN A 665 4.47 -6.46 -2.92
CA ASN A 665 3.25 -6.98 -2.30
C ASN A 665 2.39 -5.83 -1.74
N HIS A 666 3.05 -4.77 -1.22
CA HIS A 666 2.47 -3.56 -0.66
C HIS A 666 3.37 -2.34 -0.94
N GLY A 667 2.81 -1.13 -0.92
CA GLY A 667 3.54 0.13 -1.18
C GLY A 667 3.59 0.52 -2.66
N ALA A 668 4.27 1.63 -2.96
CA ALA A 668 4.39 2.15 -4.32
C ALA A 668 5.82 2.64 -4.58
N LEU A 669 6.30 2.41 -5.80
CA LEU A 669 7.63 2.82 -6.27
C LEU A 669 7.43 3.88 -7.36
N PHE A 670 8.13 5.00 -7.24
CA PHE A 670 7.98 6.14 -8.15
C PHE A 670 9.33 6.57 -8.72
N ALA A 671 9.35 6.92 -10.01
CA ALA A 671 10.40 7.70 -10.65
C ALA A 671 9.89 9.14 -10.82
N GLY A 672 10.26 10.03 -9.90
CA GLY A 672 9.62 11.33 -9.78
C GLY A 672 8.15 11.19 -9.38
N ASN A 673 7.22 11.65 -10.21
CA ASN A 673 5.77 11.53 -9.97
C ASN A 673 5.11 10.36 -10.74
N THR A 674 5.87 9.65 -11.56
CA THR A 674 5.37 8.55 -12.38
C THR A 674 5.60 7.22 -11.67
N PRO A 675 4.62 6.28 -11.66
CA PRO A 675 4.87 4.93 -11.19
C PRO A 675 6.08 4.31 -11.91
N LEU A 676 7.00 3.72 -11.17
CA LEU A 676 8.26 3.19 -11.71
C LEU A 676 8.04 2.13 -12.81
N ARG A 677 6.90 1.42 -12.76
CA ARG A 677 6.48 0.45 -13.80
C ARG A 677 6.31 1.09 -15.18
N ASP A 678 5.90 2.36 -15.24
CA ASP A 678 5.68 3.09 -16.49
C ASP A 678 6.97 3.78 -16.99
N SER A 679 8.06 3.72 -16.21
CA SER A 679 9.38 4.26 -16.55
C SER A 679 10.47 3.17 -16.60
N GLN A 680 10.07 1.92 -16.87
CA GLN A 680 11.00 0.78 -16.97
C GLN A 680 12.04 0.95 -18.08
N GLU A 681 11.71 1.66 -19.16
CA GLU A 681 12.65 1.91 -20.25
C GLU A 681 13.88 2.71 -19.80
N ASP A 682 13.75 3.51 -18.73
CA ASP A 682 14.79 4.39 -18.18
C ASP A 682 15.64 3.76 -17.06
N THR A 683 15.33 2.53 -16.62
CA THR A 683 16.02 1.84 -15.50
C THR A 683 16.83 0.65 -16.00
N ARG A 684 18.11 0.54 -15.61
CA ARG A 684 18.95 -0.62 -15.96
C ARG A 684 19.61 -1.21 -14.73
N LEU A 685 19.61 -2.55 -14.66
CA LEU A 685 20.20 -3.33 -13.58
C LEU A 685 21.40 -4.13 -14.09
N MET A 686 22.53 -3.93 -13.43
CA MET A 686 23.70 -4.80 -13.51
C MET A 686 23.62 -5.78 -12.35
N PHE A 687 23.59 -7.07 -12.67
CA PHE A 687 23.50 -8.15 -11.69
C PHE A 687 24.89 -8.49 -11.13
N GLN A 688 24.92 -9.18 -9.99
CA GLN A 688 26.14 -9.67 -9.34
C GLN A 688 26.99 -10.52 -10.30
N ASP A 689 26.35 -11.45 -11.01
CA ASP A 689 26.96 -12.15 -12.14
C ASP A 689 26.85 -11.34 -13.43
N ASP A 690 27.83 -11.44 -14.32
CA ASP A 690 27.87 -10.68 -15.57
C ASP A 690 26.62 -10.89 -16.47
N ARG A 691 25.97 -12.06 -16.33
CA ARG A 691 24.80 -12.50 -17.12
C ARG A 691 24.97 -12.25 -18.62
N LEU A 692 26.19 -12.41 -19.13
CA LEU A 692 26.44 -12.41 -20.57
C LEU A 692 25.90 -13.71 -21.15
N LEU A 693 25.26 -13.60 -22.31
CA LEU A 693 24.75 -14.76 -23.04
C LEU A 693 25.96 -15.48 -23.66
N PRO A 694 26.28 -16.72 -23.21
CA PRO A 694 27.53 -17.38 -23.58
C PRO A 694 27.60 -17.74 -25.06
N TRP A 695 26.46 -17.79 -25.74
CA TRP A 695 26.31 -18.04 -27.17
C TRP A 695 26.20 -16.77 -28.02
N LYS A 696 26.53 -15.58 -27.48
CA LYS A 696 26.62 -14.31 -28.22
C LYS A 696 28.00 -13.68 -28.08
N THR A 697 28.45 -12.95 -29.10
CA THR A 697 29.70 -12.18 -29.04
C THR A 697 29.59 -11.00 -28.07
N VAL A 698 30.71 -10.37 -27.72
CA VAL A 698 30.74 -9.19 -26.84
C VAL A 698 29.86 -8.05 -27.38
N ILE A 699 29.99 -7.70 -28.66
CA ILE A 699 29.19 -6.63 -29.27
C ILE A 699 27.69 -6.97 -29.31
N ASP A 700 27.34 -8.24 -29.56
CA ASP A 700 25.94 -8.70 -29.56
C ASP A 700 25.34 -8.76 -28.15
N ASN A 701 26.18 -8.93 -27.12
CA ASN A 701 25.76 -8.80 -25.73
C ASN A 701 25.46 -7.34 -25.37
N VAL A 702 26.29 -6.40 -25.82
CA VAL A 702 26.07 -4.96 -25.59
C VAL A 702 24.80 -4.48 -26.32
N GLY A 703 24.59 -4.90 -27.56
CA GLY A 703 23.40 -4.53 -28.36
C GLY A 703 22.09 -5.22 -27.97
N LEU A 704 22.05 -5.99 -26.88
CA LEU A 704 20.90 -6.80 -26.51
C LEU A 704 19.66 -5.92 -26.20
N GLY A 705 18.55 -6.17 -26.90
CA GLY A 705 17.28 -5.47 -26.70
C GLY A 705 17.05 -4.27 -27.63
N LEU A 706 18.04 -3.87 -28.43
CA LEU A 706 17.96 -2.74 -29.35
C LEU A 706 17.49 -3.16 -30.76
N LYS A 707 16.62 -2.35 -31.39
CA LYS A 707 16.00 -2.65 -32.70
C LYS A 707 16.56 -1.82 -33.88
N ASN A 708 17.27 -0.71 -33.63
CA ASN A 708 17.78 0.22 -34.65
C ASN A 708 19.27 -0.01 -34.99
N ASN A 709 19.94 0.90 -35.72
CA ASN A 709 21.38 0.82 -35.99
C ASN A 709 22.21 1.00 -34.68
N TRP A 710 22.31 -0.07 -33.89
CA TRP A 710 22.89 -0.07 -32.54
C TRP A 710 24.38 -0.40 -32.52
N ARG A 711 24.94 -0.94 -33.60
CA ARG A 711 26.34 -1.43 -33.63
C ARG A 711 27.36 -0.32 -33.38
N GLU A 712 27.15 0.85 -33.96
CA GLU A 712 28.03 2.00 -33.76
C GLU A 712 27.97 2.50 -32.31
N ALA A 713 26.76 2.62 -31.75
CA ALA A 713 26.56 2.96 -30.35
C ALA A 713 27.14 1.90 -29.39
N ALA A 714 27.07 0.61 -29.76
CA ALA A 714 27.68 -0.48 -29.00
C ALA A 714 29.20 -0.44 -29.02
N LEU A 715 29.81 -0.07 -30.15
CA LEU A 715 31.25 0.17 -30.22
C LEU A 715 31.65 1.36 -29.35
N GLN A 716 30.91 2.48 -29.40
CA GLN A 716 31.15 3.63 -28.53
C GLN A 716 31.04 3.28 -27.04
N ALA A 717 30.03 2.49 -26.65
CA ALA A 717 29.88 2.00 -25.28
C ALA A 717 31.02 1.06 -24.87
N LEU A 718 31.53 0.23 -25.79
CA LEU A 718 32.70 -0.61 -25.54
C LEU A 718 33.99 0.21 -25.41
N THR A 719 34.15 1.27 -26.20
CA THR A 719 35.27 2.23 -26.08
C THR A 719 35.24 2.93 -24.73
N ALA A 720 34.05 3.33 -24.25
CA ALA A 720 33.90 3.97 -22.94
C ALA A 720 34.36 3.09 -21.78
N VAL A 721 34.36 1.75 -21.94
CA VAL A 721 34.86 0.78 -20.95
C VAL A 721 36.21 0.16 -21.33
N GLY A 722 36.87 0.63 -22.39
CA GLY A 722 38.19 0.18 -22.85
C GLY A 722 38.23 -1.24 -23.42
N LEU A 723 37.16 -1.70 -24.08
CA LEU A 723 37.03 -3.05 -24.64
C LEU A 723 36.69 -3.08 -26.15
N GLU A 724 36.94 -1.99 -26.87
CA GLU A 724 36.67 -1.88 -28.31
C GLU A 724 37.35 -2.98 -29.13
N ASN A 725 38.58 -3.36 -28.76
CA ASN A 725 39.37 -4.36 -29.47
C ASN A 725 38.89 -5.81 -29.25
N ARG A 726 37.97 -6.05 -28.30
CA ARG A 726 37.43 -7.39 -27.99
C ARG A 726 35.98 -7.59 -28.44
N ALA A 727 35.44 -6.68 -29.25
CA ALA A 727 34.04 -6.67 -29.69
C ALA A 727 33.57 -7.99 -30.35
N ALA A 728 34.44 -8.66 -31.10
CA ALA A 728 34.13 -9.89 -31.83
C ALA A 728 34.32 -11.19 -31.02
N GLU A 729 34.78 -11.09 -29.77
CA GLU A 729 35.10 -12.26 -28.94
C GLU A 729 33.87 -12.85 -28.22
N TRP A 730 34.03 -14.07 -27.69
CA TRP A 730 33.01 -14.73 -26.87
C TRP A 730 33.26 -14.49 -25.37
N PRO A 731 32.22 -14.41 -24.52
CA PRO A 731 32.37 -14.19 -23.08
C PRO A 731 33.35 -15.15 -22.39
N ALA A 732 33.47 -16.40 -22.86
CA ALA A 732 34.40 -17.38 -22.31
C ALA A 732 35.88 -16.98 -22.41
N ALA A 733 36.26 -16.09 -23.34
CA ALA A 733 37.62 -15.60 -23.54
C ALA A 733 37.96 -14.35 -22.69
N LEU A 734 37.01 -13.85 -21.91
CA LEU A 734 37.15 -12.66 -21.08
C LEU A 734 37.49 -13.03 -19.63
N SER A 735 38.31 -12.21 -18.96
CA SER A 735 38.47 -12.26 -17.51
C SER A 735 37.20 -11.80 -16.79
N GLY A 736 37.05 -12.09 -15.49
CA GLY A 736 35.91 -11.64 -14.70
C GLY A 736 35.68 -10.12 -14.77
N GLY A 737 36.76 -9.33 -14.64
CA GLY A 737 36.71 -7.87 -14.80
C GLY A 737 36.26 -7.40 -16.18
N GLN A 738 36.75 -8.04 -17.23
CA GLN A 738 36.34 -7.72 -18.59
C GLN A 738 34.86 -8.05 -18.81
N LYS A 739 34.36 -9.17 -18.28
CA LYS A 739 32.92 -9.50 -18.34
C LYS A 739 32.06 -8.45 -17.64
N GLN A 740 32.48 -7.96 -16.47
CA GLN A 740 31.77 -6.91 -15.76
C GLN A 740 31.77 -5.58 -16.53
N ARG A 741 32.88 -5.21 -17.18
CA ARG A 741 32.94 -4.04 -18.08
C ARG A 741 31.99 -4.16 -19.28
N VAL A 742 31.89 -5.34 -19.89
CA VAL A 742 30.90 -5.60 -20.95
C VAL A 742 29.47 -5.48 -20.43
N ALA A 743 29.19 -5.99 -19.22
CA ALA A 743 27.88 -5.85 -18.59
C ALA A 743 27.53 -4.39 -18.30
N LEU A 744 28.51 -3.57 -17.89
CA LEU A 744 28.35 -2.13 -17.72
C LEU A 744 28.09 -1.42 -19.06
N ALA A 745 28.85 -1.71 -20.11
CA ALA A 745 28.61 -1.16 -21.45
C ALA A 745 27.20 -1.48 -21.97
N ARG A 746 26.72 -2.72 -21.74
CA ARG A 746 25.35 -3.16 -22.06
C ARG A 746 24.28 -2.37 -21.29
N ALA A 747 24.56 -1.97 -20.05
CA ALA A 747 23.64 -1.12 -19.30
C ALA A 747 23.62 0.32 -19.84
N LEU A 748 24.80 0.89 -20.16
CA LEU A 748 24.96 2.28 -20.54
C LEU A 748 24.47 2.63 -21.95
N ILE A 749 24.57 1.71 -22.91
CA ILE A 749 24.08 1.94 -24.28
C ILE A 749 22.58 2.31 -24.32
N HIS A 750 21.82 1.92 -23.30
CA HIS A 750 20.41 2.24 -23.16
C HIS A 750 20.13 3.64 -22.57
N ARG A 751 21.17 4.42 -22.23
CA ARG A 751 21.06 5.76 -21.63
C ARG A 751 20.11 5.80 -20.40
N PRO A 752 20.37 4.98 -19.36
CA PRO A 752 19.49 4.91 -18.19
C PRO A 752 19.48 6.23 -17.41
N ARG A 753 18.31 6.61 -16.87
CA ARG A 753 18.20 7.65 -15.83
C ARG A 753 18.50 7.10 -14.44
N LEU A 754 18.26 5.81 -14.23
CA LEU A 754 18.56 5.07 -13.01
C LEU A 754 19.38 3.82 -13.34
N LEU A 755 20.62 3.78 -12.84
CA LEU A 755 21.51 2.64 -12.94
C LEU A 755 21.60 1.92 -11.58
N LEU A 756 21.17 0.68 -11.55
CA LEU A 756 21.20 -0.20 -10.40
C LEU A 756 22.38 -1.16 -10.52
N LEU A 757 23.20 -1.26 -9.48
CA LEU A 757 24.40 -2.08 -9.47
C LEU A 757 24.34 -3.05 -8.29
N ASP A 758 24.22 -4.35 -8.55
CA ASP A 758 24.19 -5.40 -7.53
C ASP A 758 25.58 -6.03 -7.38
N GLU A 759 26.35 -5.64 -6.36
CA GLU A 759 27.72 -6.12 -6.09
C GLU A 759 28.65 -6.21 -7.32
N PRO A 760 28.75 -5.16 -8.16
CA PRO A 760 29.47 -5.20 -9.44
C PRO A 760 30.99 -5.43 -9.30
N LEU A 761 31.54 -5.28 -8.09
CA LEU A 761 32.97 -5.32 -7.77
C LEU A 761 33.39 -6.57 -6.98
N GLY A 762 32.43 -7.33 -6.44
CA GLY A 762 32.68 -8.37 -5.44
C GLY A 762 33.53 -9.54 -5.94
N ALA A 763 33.46 -9.83 -7.25
CA ALA A 763 34.20 -10.92 -7.88
C ALA A 763 35.54 -10.48 -8.51
N LEU A 764 35.97 -9.23 -8.30
CA LEU A 764 37.16 -8.65 -8.92
C LEU A 764 38.37 -8.67 -7.98
N ASP A 765 39.56 -8.87 -8.56
CA ASP A 765 40.83 -8.65 -7.87
C ASP A 765 41.02 -7.15 -7.52
N ALA A 766 41.92 -6.87 -6.58
CA ALA A 766 42.07 -5.54 -6.01
C ALA A 766 42.40 -4.43 -7.04
N LEU A 767 43.24 -4.72 -8.04
CA LEU A 767 43.61 -3.72 -9.04
C LEU A 767 42.45 -3.45 -9.99
N THR A 768 41.86 -4.51 -10.54
CA THR A 768 40.71 -4.42 -11.44
C THR A 768 39.51 -3.74 -10.77
N ARG A 769 39.33 -3.96 -9.47
CA ARG A 769 38.31 -3.30 -8.65
C ARG A 769 38.52 -1.79 -8.60
N ILE A 770 39.74 -1.32 -8.31
CA ILE A 770 40.05 0.12 -8.26
C ILE A 770 39.78 0.77 -9.62
N GLU A 771 40.25 0.16 -10.70
CA GLU A 771 40.02 0.66 -12.07
C GLU A 771 38.51 0.75 -12.40
N MET A 772 37.74 -0.25 -11.97
CA MET A 772 36.29 -0.28 -12.21
C MET A 772 35.53 0.76 -11.36
N GLN A 773 35.98 1.04 -10.13
CA GLN A 773 35.42 2.11 -9.30
C GLN A 773 35.60 3.47 -9.96
N GLU A 774 36.83 3.79 -10.39
CA GLU A 774 37.14 5.04 -11.09
C GLU A 774 36.32 5.19 -12.36
N LEU A 775 36.19 4.10 -13.13
CA LEU A 775 35.38 4.06 -14.35
C LEU A 775 33.89 4.34 -14.09
N ILE A 776 33.28 3.71 -13.09
CA ILE A 776 31.86 3.93 -12.78
C ILE A 776 31.63 5.38 -12.32
N VAL A 777 32.52 5.92 -11.48
CA VAL A 777 32.41 7.30 -10.99
C VAL A 777 32.59 8.30 -12.12
N SER A 778 33.55 8.10 -13.03
CA SER A 778 33.78 9.01 -14.16
C SER A 778 32.58 9.05 -15.11
N LEU A 779 32.03 7.89 -15.47
CA LEU A 779 30.85 7.79 -16.33
C LEU A 779 29.60 8.39 -15.69
N TRP A 780 29.45 8.23 -14.37
CA TRP A 780 28.38 8.88 -13.62
C TRP A 780 28.52 10.41 -13.62
N GLN A 781 29.73 10.94 -13.39
CA GLN A 781 29.98 12.38 -13.42
C GLN A 781 29.80 12.99 -14.82
N GLU A 782 30.12 12.25 -15.86
CA GLU A 782 29.97 12.68 -17.26
C GLU A 782 28.50 12.73 -17.69
N HIS A 783 27.70 11.72 -17.31
CA HIS A 783 26.34 11.56 -17.83
C HIS A 783 25.23 11.98 -16.86
N GLY A 784 25.52 12.15 -15.57
CA GLY A 784 24.57 12.70 -14.57
C GLY A 784 23.37 11.80 -14.23
N PHE A 785 23.44 10.49 -14.50
CA PHE A 785 22.38 9.54 -14.13
C PHE A 785 22.37 9.26 -12.62
N THR A 786 21.27 8.70 -12.10
CA THR A 786 21.16 8.30 -10.70
C THR A 786 21.75 6.91 -10.52
N VAL A 787 22.52 6.66 -9.46
CA VAL A 787 23.13 5.35 -9.18
C VAL A 787 22.66 4.80 -7.84
N LEU A 788 22.26 3.53 -7.81
CA LEU A 788 22.07 2.77 -6.59
C LEU A 788 22.98 1.54 -6.61
N LEU A 789 24.04 1.59 -5.80
CA LEU A 789 25.04 0.53 -5.66
C LEU A 789 24.75 -0.30 -4.42
N VAL A 790 24.47 -1.59 -4.58
CA VAL A 790 24.53 -2.54 -3.46
C VAL A 790 25.94 -3.09 -3.39
N THR A 791 26.58 -2.97 -2.21
CA THR A 791 27.88 -3.59 -1.94
C THR A 791 27.94 -4.12 -0.51
N HIS A 792 28.77 -5.14 -0.29
CA HIS A 792 29.12 -5.63 1.03
C HIS A 792 30.40 -4.98 1.58
N ASP A 793 31.12 -4.21 0.76
CA ASP A 793 32.36 -3.54 1.12
C ASP A 793 32.07 -2.08 1.49
N VAL A 794 32.33 -1.73 2.75
CA VAL A 794 32.08 -0.38 3.26
C VAL A 794 33.04 0.62 2.65
N SER A 795 34.29 0.22 2.38
CA SER A 795 35.29 1.07 1.75
C SER A 795 34.84 1.48 0.34
N GLU A 796 34.25 0.55 -0.42
CA GLU A 796 33.63 0.84 -1.73
C GLU A 796 32.50 1.87 -1.61
N ALA A 797 31.60 1.66 -0.64
CA ALA A 797 30.44 2.52 -0.42
C ALA A 797 30.85 3.97 -0.11
N VAL A 798 31.77 4.17 0.85
CA VAL A 798 32.23 5.51 1.22
C VAL A 798 33.13 6.14 0.16
N ALA A 799 33.85 5.35 -0.64
CA ALA A 799 34.70 5.87 -1.71
C ALA A 799 33.88 6.42 -2.89
N MET A 800 32.78 5.75 -3.27
CA MET A 800 32.03 6.08 -4.50
C MET A 800 30.80 6.97 -4.25
N ALA A 801 30.03 6.71 -3.20
CA ALA A 801 28.68 7.27 -3.06
C ALA A 801 28.62 8.65 -2.39
N ASP A 802 27.62 9.46 -2.74
CA ASP A 802 27.26 10.67 -1.99
C ASP A 802 26.53 10.34 -0.68
N ARG A 803 25.93 9.15 -0.60
CA ARG A 803 25.12 8.70 0.53
C ARG A 803 25.23 7.19 0.71
N VAL A 804 25.44 6.74 1.95
CA VAL A 804 25.55 5.34 2.33
C VAL A 804 24.38 4.97 3.24
N LEU A 805 23.61 3.96 2.82
CA LEU A 805 22.44 3.46 3.53
C LEU A 805 22.74 2.07 4.07
N LEU A 806 22.45 1.83 5.34
CA LEU A 806 22.53 0.49 5.92
C LEU A 806 21.13 -0.12 6.03
N ILE A 807 20.89 -1.25 5.38
CA ILE A 807 19.64 -2.00 5.57
C ILE A 807 19.81 -3.04 6.68
N GLU A 808 18.96 -2.96 7.70
CA GLU A 808 18.89 -3.87 8.84
C GLU A 808 17.45 -4.40 8.98
N GLU A 809 17.24 -5.72 8.88
CA GLU A 809 15.91 -6.35 9.04
C GLU A 809 14.81 -5.70 8.18
N GLY A 810 15.13 -5.34 6.94
CA GLY A 810 14.17 -4.73 6.01
C GLY A 810 13.87 -3.24 6.27
N LYS A 811 14.64 -2.56 7.14
CA LYS A 811 14.55 -1.12 7.43
C LYS A 811 15.89 -0.41 7.21
N ILE A 812 15.86 0.91 7.00
CA ILE A 812 17.09 1.72 6.96
C ILE A 812 17.56 1.96 8.40
N GLY A 813 18.64 1.29 8.80
CA GLY A 813 19.24 1.38 10.14
C GLY A 813 20.34 2.45 10.27
N LEU A 814 20.86 2.94 9.15
CA LEU A 814 21.78 4.09 9.04
C LEU A 814 21.55 4.78 7.70
N ASP A 815 21.62 6.11 7.72
CA ASP A 815 21.55 6.96 6.55
C ASP A 815 22.64 8.05 6.67
N LEU A 816 23.79 7.79 6.05
CA LEU A 816 24.99 8.59 6.19
C LEU A 816 25.26 9.37 4.90
N THR A 817 25.42 10.69 5.00
CA THR A 817 25.85 11.53 3.87
C THR A 817 27.38 11.62 3.82
N VAL A 818 27.97 11.42 2.64
CA VAL A 818 29.42 11.46 2.42
C VAL A 818 29.80 12.78 1.76
N ASP A 819 29.93 13.82 2.58
CA ASP A 819 30.29 15.18 2.13
C ASP A 819 31.80 15.36 2.01
N LEU A 820 32.40 14.64 1.05
CA LEU A 820 33.83 14.72 0.72
C LEU A 820 34.05 15.00 -0.77
N PRO A 821 34.94 15.94 -1.13
CA PRO A 821 35.22 16.27 -2.53
C PRO A 821 35.87 15.10 -3.26
N ARG A 822 35.54 14.95 -4.55
CA ARG A 822 36.14 13.96 -5.45
C ARG A 822 37.34 14.57 -6.20
N PRO A 823 38.40 13.79 -6.52
CA PRO A 823 38.58 12.38 -6.22
C PRO A 823 38.89 12.13 -4.73
N ARG A 824 38.23 11.12 -4.15
CA ARG A 824 38.45 10.75 -2.75
C ARG A 824 39.69 9.87 -2.67
N ARG A 825 40.69 10.31 -1.90
CA ARG A 825 41.92 9.52 -1.71
C ARG A 825 41.69 8.42 -0.68
N LEU A 826 41.93 7.18 -1.08
CA LEU A 826 42.02 6.04 -0.18
C LEU A 826 43.05 6.35 0.93
N GLY A 827 42.64 6.17 2.19
CA GLY A 827 43.49 6.46 3.36
C GLY A 827 43.41 7.89 3.92
N SER A 828 42.52 8.76 3.43
CA SER A 828 42.26 10.04 4.10
C SER A 828 41.59 9.83 5.46
N VAL A 829 41.98 10.61 6.48
CA VAL A 829 41.46 10.48 7.86
C VAL A 829 39.94 10.57 7.90
N LYS A 830 39.36 11.56 7.22
CA LYS A 830 37.90 11.77 7.18
C LYS A 830 37.15 10.61 6.51
N LEU A 831 37.71 10.00 5.47
CA LEU A 831 37.10 8.85 4.81
C LEU A 831 37.15 7.61 5.71
N ALA A 832 38.27 7.40 6.41
CA ALA A 832 38.42 6.32 7.38
C ALA A 832 37.50 6.48 8.60
N GLU A 833 37.21 7.71 9.03
CA GLU A 833 36.22 7.98 10.09
C GLU A 833 34.80 7.57 9.67
N LEU A 834 34.38 7.93 8.45
CA LEU A 834 33.08 7.53 7.90
C LEU A 834 32.99 6.01 7.70
N GLU A 835 34.07 5.39 7.22
CA GLU A 835 34.17 3.93 7.09
C GLU A 835 34.03 3.25 8.46
N ALA A 836 34.72 3.75 9.48
CA ALA A 836 34.65 3.24 10.84
C ALA A 836 33.25 3.39 11.45
N GLU A 837 32.55 4.50 11.18
CA GLU A 837 31.17 4.73 11.64
C GLU A 837 30.20 3.70 11.05
N VAL A 838 30.24 3.50 9.73
CA VAL A 838 29.39 2.50 9.05
C VAL A 838 29.72 1.09 9.54
N LEU A 839 31.00 0.74 9.65
CA LEU A 839 31.45 -0.56 10.16
C LEU A 839 30.99 -0.80 11.60
N ALA A 840 31.13 0.19 12.47
CA ALA A 840 30.69 0.08 13.87
C ALA A 840 29.19 -0.19 13.97
N ARG A 841 28.37 0.43 13.11
CA ARG A 841 26.93 0.17 13.05
C ARG A 841 26.61 -1.24 12.54
N VAL A 842 27.27 -1.68 11.47
CA VAL A 842 27.15 -3.04 10.92
C VAL A 842 27.52 -4.12 11.96
N MET A 843 28.47 -3.82 12.85
CA MET A 843 28.96 -4.73 13.90
C MET A 843 28.12 -4.72 15.20
N LYS A 844 27.54 -3.57 15.60
CA LYS A 844 26.86 -3.38 16.91
C LYS A 844 25.68 -4.32 17.21
N ARG A 845 25.02 -4.91 16.21
CA ARG A 845 23.86 -5.81 16.43
C ARG A 845 24.22 -7.27 16.75
N GLY A 846 25.52 -7.59 16.89
CA GLY A 846 26.00 -8.93 17.24
C GLY A 846 26.10 -9.26 18.74
N SER A 847 25.88 -8.30 19.65
CA SER A 847 26.12 -8.47 21.09
C SER A 847 24.86 -8.62 21.96
N GLU A 848 23.67 -8.74 21.36
CA GLU A 848 22.39 -8.89 22.09
C GLU A 848 21.64 -10.19 21.72
N GLU A 849 22.33 -11.32 21.56
CA GLU A 849 21.69 -12.63 21.72
C GLU A 849 21.99 -13.16 23.13
N PRO A 850 20.98 -13.39 24.00
CA PRO A 850 21.18 -14.22 25.16
C PRO A 850 21.45 -15.65 24.68
N ALA A 851 22.59 -16.20 25.10
CA ALA A 851 22.96 -17.59 24.87
C ALA A 851 21.76 -18.50 25.09
N ARG A 852 21.27 -19.14 24.02
CA ARG A 852 20.31 -20.23 24.12
C ARG A 852 20.90 -21.29 25.04
N ALA A 853 20.26 -21.47 26.19
CA ALA A 853 20.59 -22.54 27.11
C ALA A 853 20.62 -23.87 26.36
N VAL A 854 21.81 -24.46 26.31
CA VAL A 854 22.02 -25.86 26.00
C VAL A 854 21.17 -26.66 26.99
N ARG A 855 20.07 -27.23 26.52
CA ARG A 855 19.37 -28.28 27.27
C ARG A 855 20.19 -29.55 27.13
N THR A 856 21.03 -29.80 28.13
CA THR A 856 21.43 -31.16 28.51
C THR A 856 20.25 -31.80 29.24
N GLY A 857 19.79 -32.95 28.73
CA GLY A 857 18.65 -33.71 29.24
C GLY A 857 18.08 -34.61 28.17
#